data_AF-A0AAU6Q828-F1
#
_entry.id   AF-A0AAU6Q828-F1
#
_cell.length_a   1.000
_cell.length_b   1.000
_cell.length_c   1.000
_cell.angle_alpha   90.00
_cell.angle_beta   90.00
_cell.angle_gamma   90.00
#
_symmetry.space_group_name_H-M   'P 1'
#
loop_
_entity.id
_entity.type
_entity.pdbx_description
1 polymer ?
#
loop_
_entity_poly.entity_id
_entity_poly.type
_entity_poly.pdbx_seq_one_letter_code
_entity_poly.pdbx_strand_id
1 'polypeptide(L)'
;MSDRQGGAGQFVAIDEAIRITQFIRNKALRYWMDNEKVSKYDLNKQCAVLAAEYDFADRLNSQARQAAAERAWSGIARFYDNCKKKVKGKKPRSPDELGSEGRSQRGLGYPQFKKNVRSVEYKTTGWKLSEDRKSITFTDKCGIGKLKMKGTRDLLFYHPSLIKRVRLVRKADGYYIQFAVDADRKEPLEATGKTLGLDVGLQDFYTDSNGHKEENPRFLRKAEKQTKKLQRRVSKKVKGSNNRRKAVKRLAKKHLRIQRQRRDHAIKLARCVIQSADLVAYEDLRIRNMVKNHSLAKSISDASWYQFRTWLEYFGKVFGRITVAVPPQYTSQACSECGCKADGLTESMRKRSRCGCFLFVTTETLLGDAPRLYQSVFDHVKNAFWNDIRNAKTCAWMVAALILSRRATPSAWLPYLPAGRYAQSIERQIVRWLDNKHINATDIYGPAVMKALRHWGPHVLKLALDTSMLFNTYCMIRISILFRGRAVPLVTRVIKHASAQVSTEQLTPIIAQARGILAAAGIDNVRFLADRGFCDVELMDLLSQCGWNYIIRIKSSLLLCAANGQRLCKVGEVALQVGEAKCFHNMRLTGQKYGPVHLALARPAHGQDTWQVVSNEPTSLETLEVYSERFGIEEGFLDDKSGLFQLEESMLRDEGKLERLCLILSLATLFLVSEGDACVAQGHRRLVDPHWERGISFLKIGMNRIKQALSWGEQVLKQVALIGGPDPAPLGHRKQKNPDPFDCFNCVWVLISAPPS
;
A
#
# COMPACT_ATOMS: atom_id res chain seq x y z
N MET A 1 -56.25 -20.21 -13.85
CA MET A 1 -56.08 -19.55 -12.53
C MET A 1 -56.18 -20.65 -11.47
N SER A 2 -55.05 -21.12 -10.92
CA SER A 2 -55.03 -22.22 -9.93
C SER A 2 -54.12 -21.86 -8.74
N ASP A 3 -54.48 -22.41 -7.59
CA ASP A 3 -54.21 -21.99 -6.21
C ASP A 3 -52.87 -21.31 -5.89
N ARG A 4 -53.00 -20.09 -5.35
CA ARG A 4 -51.94 -19.29 -4.73
C ARG A 4 -52.24 -19.05 -3.25
N GLN A 5 -52.47 -20.07 -2.44
CA GLN A 5 -52.60 -19.87 -1.00
C GLN A 5 -51.89 -20.99 -0.25
N GLY A 6 -50.74 -20.68 0.37
CA GLY A 6 -50.48 -21.29 1.68
C GLY A 6 -51.59 -20.81 2.61
N GLY A 7 -52.08 -21.66 3.50
CA GLY A 7 -53.22 -21.32 4.36
C GLY A 7 -52.97 -19.98 5.06
N ALA A 8 -53.99 -19.12 5.16
CA ALA A 8 -53.84 -17.77 5.73
C ALA A 8 -53.13 -17.77 7.10
N GLY A 9 -53.31 -18.84 7.90
CA GLY A 9 -52.60 -19.07 9.17
C GLY A 9 -51.08 -19.20 9.04
N GLN A 10 -50.56 -19.86 7.99
CA GLN A 10 -49.11 -20.04 7.81
C GLN A 10 -48.39 -18.71 7.57
N PHE A 11 -49.00 -17.78 6.82
CA PHE A 11 -48.40 -16.45 6.63
C PHE A 11 -48.42 -15.60 7.89
N VAL A 12 -49.43 -15.78 8.75
CA VAL A 12 -49.50 -15.17 10.09
C VAL A 12 -48.38 -15.73 10.97
N ALA A 13 -48.17 -17.05 10.96
CA ALA A 13 -47.07 -17.70 11.68
C ALA A 13 -45.68 -17.19 11.24
N ILE A 14 -45.46 -17.01 9.94
CA ILE A 14 -44.21 -16.42 9.42
C ILE A 14 -44.04 -14.98 9.88
N ASP A 15 -45.12 -14.17 9.83
CA ASP A 15 -45.09 -12.80 10.33
C ASP A 15 -44.81 -12.75 11.84
N GLU A 16 -45.30 -13.73 12.60
CA GLU A 16 -45.01 -13.89 14.03
C GLU A 16 -43.53 -14.19 14.29
N ALA A 17 -42.96 -15.18 13.60
CA ALA A 17 -41.52 -15.48 13.71
C ALA A 17 -40.64 -14.26 13.37
N ILE A 18 -41.04 -13.44 12.40
CA ILE A 18 -40.36 -12.18 12.05
C ILE A 18 -40.49 -11.14 13.18
N ARG A 19 -41.65 -11.05 13.84
CA ARG A 19 -41.87 -10.15 15.00
C ARG A 19 -41.02 -10.58 16.20
N ILE A 20 -40.97 -11.87 16.52
CA ILE A 20 -40.11 -12.42 17.58
C ILE A 20 -38.64 -12.11 17.29
N THR A 21 -38.21 -12.30 16.03
CA THR A 21 -36.84 -11.93 15.60
C THR A 21 -36.53 -10.46 15.84
N GLN A 22 -37.48 -9.55 15.60
CA GLN A 22 -37.32 -8.12 15.89
C GLN A 22 -37.18 -7.85 17.39
N PHE A 23 -38.04 -8.49 18.20
CA PHE A 23 -38.00 -8.40 19.66
C PHE A 23 -36.63 -8.80 20.21
N ILE A 24 -36.16 -10.01 19.88
CA ILE A 24 -34.88 -10.53 20.36
C ILE A 24 -33.71 -9.66 19.93
N ARG A 25 -33.66 -9.24 18.66
CA ARG A 25 -32.61 -8.34 18.18
C ARG A 25 -32.59 -7.02 18.98
N ASN A 26 -33.75 -6.44 19.26
CA ASN A 26 -33.84 -5.17 19.97
C ASN A 26 -33.52 -5.34 21.46
N LYS A 27 -33.97 -6.41 22.11
CA LYS A 27 -33.59 -6.74 23.51
C LYS A 27 -32.10 -7.02 23.64
N ALA A 28 -31.49 -7.74 22.70
CA ALA A 28 -30.03 -7.94 22.67
C ALA A 28 -29.28 -6.60 22.52
N LEU A 29 -29.78 -5.68 21.69
CA LEU A 29 -29.19 -4.34 21.59
C LEU A 29 -29.36 -3.56 22.90
N ARG A 30 -30.53 -3.62 23.55
CA ARG A 30 -30.77 -2.96 24.84
C ARG A 30 -29.86 -3.52 25.93
N TYR A 31 -29.72 -4.84 26.00
CA TYR A 31 -28.82 -5.51 26.94
C TYR A 31 -27.37 -5.01 26.78
N TRP A 32 -26.86 -4.89 25.55
CA TRP A 32 -25.54 -4.28 25.31
C TRP A 32 -25.45 -2.81 25.73
N MET A 33 -26.54 -2.03 25.63
CA MET A 33 -26.55 -0.63 26.06
C MET A 33 -26.57 -0.47 27.59
N ASP A 34 -27.18 -1.42 28.29
CA ASP A 34 -27.40 -1.34 29.74
C ASP A 34 -26.28 -1.98 30.56
N ASN A 35 -25.33 -2.67 29.90
CA ASN A 35 -24.26 -3.42 30.56
C ASN A 35 -22.90 -3.07 29.97
N GLU A 36 -21.85 -3.05 30.79
CA GLU A 36 -20.48 -2.85 30.34
C GLU A 36 -19.83 -4.15 29.84
N LYS A 37 -18.86 -4.02 28.93
CA LYS A 37 -18.00 -5.13 28.44
C LYS A 37 -18.75 -6.35 27.85
N VAL A 38 -19.99 -6.17 27.38
CA VAL A 38 -20.79 -7.24 26.76
C VAL A 38 -20.15 -7.78 25.47
N SER A 39 -19.94 -9.09 25.42
CA SER A 39 -19.42 -9.81 24.25
C SER A 39 -20.54 -10.39 23.36
N LYS A 40 -20.16 -10.91 22.19
CA LYS A 40 -21.05 -11.68 21.32
C LYS A 40 -21.67 -12.88 22.04
N TYR A 41 -20.90 -13.53 22.91
CA TYR A 41 -21.34 -14.74 23.62
C TYR A 41 -22.40 -14.41 24.66
N ASP A 42 -22.30 -13.26 25.32
CA ASP A 42 -23.29 -12.80 26.31
C ASP A 42 -24.64 -12.53 25.64
N LEU A 43 -24.64 -11.92 24.45
CA LEU A 43 -25.88 -11.74 23.67
C LEU A 43 -26.53 -13.07 23.25
N ASN A 44 -25.72 -14.10 22.99
CA ASN A 44 -26.23 -15.43 22.70
C ASN A 44 -26.82 -16.08 23.96
N LYS A 45 -26.16 -15.95 25.12
CA LYS A 45 -26.70 -16.43 26.41
C LYS A 45 -28.03 -15.73 26.76
N GLN A 46 -28.12 -14.43 26.49
CA GLN A 46 -29.34 -13.65 26.70
C GLN A 46 -30.54 -14.17 25.90
N CYS A 47 -30.33 -14.87 24.77
CA CYS A 47 -31.42 -15.49 24.01
C CYS A 47 -32.12 -16.64 24.76
N ALA A 48 -31.41 -17.31 25.67
CA ALA A 48 -32.00 -18.34 26.53
C ALA A 48 -32.84 -17.69 27.64
N VAL A 49 -32.29 -16.66 28.30
CA VAL A 49 -32.98 -15.85 29.32
C VAL A 49 -34.29 -15.29 28.76
N LEU A 50 -34.24 -14.64 27.59
CA LEU A 50 -35.42 -14.05 26.95
C LEU A 50 -36.50 -15.07 26.57
N ALA A 51 -36.15 -16.35 26.42
CA ALA A 51 -37.15 -17.37 26.13
C ALA A 51 -37.75 -17.98 27.39
N ALA A 52 -36.98 -18.06 28.47
CA ALA A 52 -37.53 -18.40 29.79
C ALA A 52 -38.46 -17.29 30.30
N GLU A 53 -38.12 -16.02 30.04
CA GLU A 53 -38.90 -14.85 30.49
C GLU A 53 -40.17 -14.61 29.64
N TYR A 54 -40.13 -14.91 28.35
CA TYR A 54 -41.25 -14.64 27.44
C TYR A 54 -41.65 -15.88 26.63
N ASP A 55 -42.82 -16.45 26.92
CA ASP A 55 -43.36 -17.64 26.24
C ASP A 55 -43.39 -17.49 24.71
N PHE A 56 -43.76 -16.31 24.22
CA PHE A 56 -43.82 -16.07 22.78
C PHE A 56 -42.43 -16.07 22.13
N ALA A 57 -41.36 -15.73 22.89
CA ALA A 57 -40.00 -15.77 22.39
C ALA A 57 -39.45 -17.20 22.34
N ASP A 58 -39.86 -18.08 23.27
CA ASP A 58 -39.50 -19.50 23.24
C ASP A 58 -40.05 -20.22 22.01
N ARG A 59 -41.19 -19.76 21.48
CA ARG A 59 -41.79 -20.33 20.27
C ARG A 59 -40.85 -20.33 19.08
N LEU A 60 -39.94 -19.37 19.00
CA LEU A 60 -38.94 -19.30 17.95
C LEU A 60 -37.76 -20.25 18.27
N ASN A 61 -37.33 -21.02 17.27
CA ASN A 61 -36.18 -21.91 17.37
C ASN A 61 -34.93 -21.20 17.94
N SER A 62 -34.21 -21.87 18.84
CA SER A 62 -33.06 -21.32 19.57
C SER A 62 -31.98 -20.73 18.65
N GLN A 63 -31.66 -21.39 17.53
CA GLN A 63 -30.69 -20.88 16.58
C GLN A 63 -31.18 -19.67 15.79
N ALA A 64 -32.50 -19.56 15.57
CA ALA A 64 -33.09 -18.36 14.98
C ALA A 64 -33.05 -17.16 15.93
N ARG A 65 -33.23 -17.39 17.24
CA ARG A 65 -33.00 -16.38 18.28
C ARG A 65 -31.54 -15.91 18.29
N GLN A 66 -30.60 -16.85 18.30
CA GLN A 66 -29.16 -16.53 18.22
C GLN A 66 -28.82 -15.76 16.95
N ALA A 67 -29.35 -16.15 15.78
CA ALA A 67 -29.15 -15.41 14.53
C ALA A 67 -29.70 -13.97 14.63
N ALA A 68 -30.78 -13.75 15.38
CA ALA A 68 -31.30 -12.41 15.66
C ALA A 68 -30.34 -11.59 16.53
N ALA A 69 -29.75 -12.18 17.57
CA ALA A 69 -28.73 -11.55 18.41
C ALA A 69 -27.43 -11.27 17.64
N GLU A 70 -26.96 -12.19 16.79
CA GLU A 70 -25.81 -11.98 15.91
C GLU A 70 -26.00 -10.78 14.96
N ARG A 71 -27.22 -10.54 14.50
CA ARG A 71 -27.55 -9.34 13.70
C ARG A 71 -27.50 -8.05 14.52
N ALA A 72 -27.75 -8.09 15.83
CA ALA A 72 -27.52 -6.97 16.73
C ALA A 72 -26.02 -6.74 16.92
N TRP A 73 -25.28 -7.81 17.23
CA TRP A 73 -23.81 -7.79 17.36
C TRP A 73 -23.11 -7.24 16.12
N SER A 74 -23.53 -7.63 14.92
CA SER A 74 -22.94 -7.10 13.67
C SER A 74 -23.04 -5.58 13.56
N GLY A 75 -24.07 -4.97 14.16
CA GLY A 75 -24.19 -3.52 14.27
C GLY A 75 -23.23 -2.92 15.31
N ILE A 76 -23.12 -3.57 16.46
CA ILE A 76 -22.24 -3.19 17.58
C ILE A 76 -20.76 -3.28 17.17
N ALA A 77 -20.34 -4.41 16.60
CA ALA A 77 -18.98 -4.63 16.10
C ALA A 77 -18.59 -3.55 15.08
N ARG A 78 -19.47 -3.24 14.12
CA ARG A 78 -19.24 -2.17 13.15
C ARG A 78 -19.08 -0.79 13.80
N PHE A 79 -19.81 -0.53 14.90
CA PHE A 79 -19.65 0.71 15.66
C PHE A 79 -18.26 0.79 16.29
N TYR A 80 -17.81 -0.24 16.98
CA TYR A 80 -16.45 -0.29 17.54
C TYR A 80 -15.37 -0.21 16.46
N ASP A 81 -15.54 -0.86 15.31
CA ASP A 81 -14.61 -0.76 14.18
C ASP A 81 -14.51 0.67 13.66
N ASN A 82 -15.63 1.40 13.57
CA ASN A 82 -15.63 2.81 13.18
C ASN A 82 -14.93 3.69 14.23
N CYS A 83 -15.10 3.39 15.53
CA CYS A 83 -14.40 4.07 16.61
C CYS A 83 -12.88 3.85 16.52
N LYS A 84 -12.43 2.61 16.34
CA LYS A 84 -11.00 2.26 16.15
C LYS A 84 -10.39 2.98 14.96
N LYS A 85 -11.14 3.07 13.85
CA LYS A 85 -10.72 3.76 12.61
C LYS A 85 -10.80 5.30 12.69
N LYS A 86 -11.13 5.88 13.84
CA LYS A 86 -11.27 7.34 14.06
C LYS A 86 -12.10 8.04 12.96
N VAL A 87 -13.15 7.39 12.48
CA VAL A 87 -13.97 7.91 11.37
C VAL A 87 -14.66 9.21 11.82
N LYS A 88 -14.44 10.33 11.11
CA LYS A 88 -15.02 11.64 11.47
C LYS A 88 -16.56 11.58 11.57
N GLY A 89 -17.09 11.90 12.75
CA GLY A 89 -18.52 12.06 13.07
C GLY A 89 -18.69 12.48 14.53
N LYS A 90 -19.69 13.30 14.86
CA LYS A 90 -19.92 13.78 16.25
C LYS A 90 -20.13 12.58 17.21
N LYS A 91 -19.42 12.54 18.35
CA LYS A 91 -19.69 11.56 19.43
C LYS A 91 -21.17 11.63 19.83
N PRO A 92 -21.87 10.52 20.11
CA PRO A 92 -23.20 10.59 20.72
C PRO A 92 -23.07 11.19 22.13
N ARG A 93 -23.99 12.09 22.49
CA ARG A 93 -24.25 12.43 23.91
C ARG A 93 -24.95 11.25 24.60
N SER A 94 -24.86 11.21 25.93
CA SER A 94 -25.42 10.18 26.80
C SER A 94 -26.92 9.91 26.53
N PRO A 95 -27.43 8.71 26.87
CA PRO A 95 -28.82 8.32 26.58
C PRO A 95 -29.88 9.23 27.21
N ASP A 96 -29.55 9.91 28.30
CA ASP A 96 -30.51 10.58 29.18
C ASP A 96 -30.87 12.01 28.73
N GLU A 97 -30.12 12.60 27.80
CA GLU A 97 -30.33 13.98 27.32
C GLU A 97 -31.19 14.09 26.04
N LEU A 98 -31.73 13.00 25.52
CA LEU A 98 -32.41 12.98 24.22
C LEU A 98 -33.94 13.01 24.33
N GLY A 99 -34.46 14.22 24.52
CA GLY A 99 -35.87 14.56 24.24
C GLY A 99 -36.29 14.27 22.78
N SER A 100 -37.60 14.30 22.55
CA SER A 100 -38.32 13.87 21.35
C SER A 100 -37.94 14.56 20.02
N GLU A 101 -37.12 15.62 20.05
CA GLU A 101 -36.74 16.42 18.89
C GLU A 101 -35.36 16.08 18.26
N GLY A 102 -34.55 15.22 18.89
CA GLY A 102 -33.16 14.94 18.46
C GLY A 102 -32.97 13.94 17.32
N ARG A 103 -33.71 14.05 16.20
CA ARG A 103 -33.64 13.05 15.10
C ARG A 103 -32.43 13.23 14.16
N SER A 104 -31.68 14.34 14.26
CA SER A 104 -30.56 14.68 13.36
C SER A 104 -29.16 14.67 14.02
N GLN A 105 -29.04 14.38 15.32
CA GLN A 105 -27.79 14.57 16.09
C GLN A 105 -27.17 13.27 16.67
N ARG A 106 -26.94 12.22 15.87
CA ARG A 106 -26.29 10.98 16.37
C ARG A 106 -25.19 10.51 15.40
N GLY A 107 -23.93 10.88 15.65
CA GLY A 107 -22.78 10.58 14.79
C GLY A 107 -22.08 9.24 15.08
N LEU A 108 -21.15 8.86 14.19
CA LEU A 108 -20.34 7.60 14.15
C LEU A 108 -21.06 6.28 13.78
N GLY A 109 -22.38 6.31 13.54
CA GLY A 109 -23.11 5.10 13.14
C GLY A 109 -23.45 4.17 14.31
N TYR A 110 -23.72 4.77 15.48
CA TYR A 110 -24.21 4.08 16.67
C TYR A 110 -25.37 3.12 16.35
N PRO A 111 -25.40 1.88 16.89
CA PRO A 111 -26.44 0.91 16.58
C PRO A 111 -27.85 1.40 16.99
N GLN A 112 -28.86 1.08 16.19
CA GLN A 112 -30.25 1.50 16.44
C GLN A 112 -31.22 0.33 16.58
N PHE A 113 -32.26 0.55 17.40
CA PHE A 113 -33.43 -0.32 17.45
C PHE A 113 -34.11 -0.38 16.08
N LYS A 114 -34.47 -1.58 15.64
CA LYS A 114 -35.17 -1.77 14.37
C LYS A 114 -36.66 -1.69 14.60
N LYS A 115 -37.32 -0.81 13.85
CA LYS A 115 -38.78 -0.67 13.82
C LYS A 115 -39.46 -1.75 12.97
N ASN A 116 -38.75 -2.23 11.94
CA ASN A 116 -39.28 -3.18 10.97
C ASN A 116 -38.20 -4.19 10.53
N VAL A 117 -38.30 -5.41 11.02
CA VAL A 117 -37.57 -6.57 10.49
C VAL A 117 -38.44 -7.25 9.42
N ARG A 118 -37.78 -7.85 8.42
CA ARG A 118 -38.45 -8.47 7.27
C ARG A 118 -38.04 -9.91 7.04
N SER A 119 -37.29 -10.50 7.97
CA SER A 119 -36.79 -11.85 7.81
C SER A 119 -36.41 -12.52 9.13
N VAL A 120 -36.69 -13.81 9.20
CA VAL A 120 -36.15 -14.74 10.22
C VAL A 120 -35.12 -15.63 9.52
N GLU A 121 -34.03 -15.96 10.22
CA GLU A 121 -32.98 -16.84 9.70
C GLU A 121 -32.70 -17.95 10.69
N TYR A 122 -32.62 -19.16 10.17
CA TYR A 122 -32.30 -20.38 10.87
C TYR A 122 -30.91 -20.83 10.43
N LYS A 123 -30.11 -21.36 11.35
CA LYS A 123 -28.77 -21.89 11.05
C LYS A 123 -28.90 -23.34 10.57
N THR A 124 -28.53 -24.30 11.40
CA THR A 124 -28.55 -25.75 11.09
C THR A 124 -29.79 -26.49 11.60
N THR A 125 -30.61 -25.87 12.46
CA THR A 125 -31.82 -26.48 13.06
C THR A 125 -33.05 -25.60 12.84
N GLY A 126 -34.23 -26.14 13.15
CA GLY A 126 -35.51 -25.44 13.02
C GLY A 126 -36.13 -25.53 11.62
N TRP A 127 -35.51 -26.28 10.72
CA TRP A 127 -36.00 -26.55 9.37
C TRP A 127 -35.58 -27.94 8.90
N LYS A 128 -36.38 -28.53 8.01
CA LYS A 128 -36.11 -29.80 7.30
C LYS A 128 -36.51 -29.65 5.84
N LEU A 129 -35.61 -30.00 4.92
CA LEU A 129 -35.88 -29.98 3.49
C LEU A 129 -36.46 -31.34 3.05
N SER A 130 -37.46 -31.34 2.16
CA SER A 130 -37.92 -32.60 1.56
C SER A 130 -36.86 -33.21 0.65
N GLU A 131 -36.88 -34.52 0.44
CA GLU A 131 -35.94 -35.22 -0.45
C GLU A 131 -35.96 -34.64 -1.87
N ASP A 132 -37.15 -34.36 -2.40
CA ASP A 132 -37.33 -33.74 -3.70
C ASP A 132 -36.99 -32.23 -3.74
N ARG A 133 -36.64 -31.65 -2.58
CA ARG A 133 -36.28 -30.24 -2.35
C ARG A 133 -37.33 -29.24 -2.86
N LYS A 134 -38.58 -29.68 -3.01
CA LYS A 134 -39.71 -28.83 -3.41
C LYS A 134 -40.45 -28.24 -2.21
N SER A 135 -40.23 -28.79 -1.03
CA SER A 135 -40.87 -28.33 0.20
C SER A 135 -39.86 -28.20 1.32
N ILE A 136 -40.14 -27.30 2.25
CA ILE A 136 -39.35 -27.14 3.47
C ILE A 136 -40.31 -27.05 4.65
N THR A 137 -40.01 -27.77 5.71
CA THR A 137 -40.79 -27.80 6.94
C THR A 137 -40.03 -27.04 8.01
N PHE A 138 -40.65 -26.00 8.56
CA PHE A 138 -40.13 -25.31 9.75
C PHE A 138 -40.69 -25.97 10.99
N THR A 139 -39.81 -26.29 11.95
CA THR A 139 -40.12 -27.09 13.14
C THR A 139 -40.11 -26.26 14.42
N ASP A 140 -40.31 -24.95 14.31
CA ASP A 140 -40.46 -24.09 15.47
C ASP A 140 -41.90 -24.14 16.02
N LYS A 141 -42.10 -23.66 17.26
CA LYS A 141 -43.43 -23.62 17.89
C LYS A 141 -44.26 -22.41 17.41
N CYS A 142 -43.83 -21.72 16.35
CA CYS A 142 -44.61 -20.63 15.73
C CYS A 142 -45.72 -21.17 14.82
N GLY A 143 -45.70 -22.46 14.47
CA GLY A 143 -46.74 -23.09 13.65
C GLY A 143 -46.63 -22.80 12.16
N ILE A 144 -45.42 -22.56 11.63
CA ILE A 144 -45.20 -22.33 10.19
C ILE A 144 -45.48 -23.62 9.38
N GLY A 145 -44.96 -24.76 9.87
CA GLY A 145 -45.16 -26.07 9.25
C GLY A 145 -44.48 -26.23 7.88
N LYS A 146 -45.07 -27.08 7.04
CA LYS A 146 -44.57 -27.41 5.69
C LYS A 146 -44.97 -26.35 4.67
N LEU A 147 -43.99 -25.80 3.96
CA LEU A 147 -44.17 -24.83 2.88
C LEU A 147 -43.72 -25.40 1.55
N LYS A 148 -44.59 -25.32 0.54
CA LYS A 148 -44.24 -25.63 -0.86
C LYS A 148 -43.47 -24.46 -1.47
N MET A 149 -42.30 -24.74 -2.03
CA MET A 149 -41.45 -23.76 -2.70
C MET A 149 -41.73 -23.71 -4.20
N LYS A 150 -41.68 -22.51 -4.80
CA LYS A 150 -41.80 -22.30 -6.24
C LYS A 150 -40.54 -21.57 -6.72
N GLY A 151 -39.74 -22.18 -7.60
CA GLY A 151 -38.47 -21.63 -8.07
C GLY A 151 -37.66 -22.61 -8.92
N THR A 152 -36.43 -22.23 -9.27
CA THR A 152 -35.47 -23.08 -9.99
C THR A 152 -35.09 -24.31 -9.16
N ARG A 153 -34.70 -25.39 -9.84
CA ARG A 153 -34.34 -26.67 -9.20
C ARG A 153 -32.86 -26.74 -8.81
N ASP A 154 -32.16 -25.60 -8.82
CA ASP A 154 -30.71 -25.53 -8.59
C ASP A 154 -30.28 -26.10 -7.24
N LEU A 155 -31.19 -26.09 -6.25
CA LEU A 155 -30.95 -26.68 -4.94
C LEU A 155 -30.71 -28.20 -5.01
N LEU A 156 -31.12 -28.89 -6.09
CA LEU A 156 -30.84 -30.31 -6.34
C LEU A 156 -29.35 -30.59 -6.57
N PHE A 157 -28.58 -29.61 -7.04
CA PHE A 157 -27.14 -29.77 -7.30
C PHE A 157 -26.29 -29.73 -6.03
N TYR A 158 -26.82 -29.22 -4.92
CA TYR A 158 -26.06 -29.04 -3.68
C TYR A 158 -26.44 -30.07 -2.64
N HIS A 159 -25.44 -30.76 -2.08
CA HIS A 159 -25.67 -31.65 -0.95
C HIS A 159 -26.25 -30.87 0.26
N PRO A 160 -27.25 -31.39 0.99
CA PRO A 160 -27.88 -30.67 2.10
C PRO A 160 -26.91 -30.16 3.18
N SER A 161 -25.80 -30.86 3.42
CA SER A 161 -24.76 -30.44 4.38
C SER A 161 -24.04 -29.13 4.01
N LEU A 162 -24.10 -28.72 2.74
CA LEU A 162 -23.58 -27.45 2.25
C LEU A 162 -24.52 -26.28 2.58
N ILE A 163 -25.79 -26.54 2.92
CA ILE A 163 -26.75 -25.49 3.30
C ILE A 163 -26.49 -25.08 4.74
N LYS A 164 -25.85 -23.92 4.94
CA LYS A 164 -25.47 -23.45 6.28
C LYS A 164 -26.55 -22.62 6.97
N ARG A 165 -27.38 -21.92 6.20
CA ARG A 165 -28.47 -21.09 6.73
C ARG A 165 -29.68 -21.07 5.80
N VAL A 166 -30.86 -20.98 6.40
CA VAL A 166 -32.14 -20.78 5.69
C VAL A 166 -32.79 -19.51 6.21
N ARG A 167 -33.16 -18.60 5.31
CA ARG A 167 -33.80 -17.34 5.67
C ARG A 167 -35.16 -17.20 5.01
N LEU A 168 -36.21 -17.06 5.83
CA LEU A 168 -37.53 -16.62 5.37
C LEU A 168 -37.55 -15.10 5.28
N VAL A 169 -37.85 -14.56 4.10
CA VAL A 169 -37.84 -13.12 3.81
C VAL A 169 -39.20 -12.66 3.29
N ARG A 170 -39.77 -11.66 3.96
CA ARG A 170 -40.97 -10.96 3.52
C ARG A 170 -40.62 -9.78 2.61
N LYS A 171 -41.14 -9.80 1.39
CA LYS A 171 -41.11 -8.68 0.43
C LYS A 171 -42.54 -8.16 0.18
N ALA A 172 -42.66 -7.11 -0.62
CA ALA A 172 -43.95 -6.47 -0.88
C ALA A 172 -44.93 -7.35 -1.70
N ASP A 173 -44.38 -8.30 -2.46
CA ASP A 173 -45.11 -9.19 -3.35
C ASP A 173 -45.26 -10.62 -2.82
N GLY A 174 -44.53 -11.01 -1.78
CA GLY A 174 -44.67 -12.33 -1.17
C GLY A 174 -43.57 -12.68 -0.18
N TYR A 175 -43.52 -13.96 0.17
CA TYR A 175 -42.50 -14.56 1.03
C TYR A 175 -41.52 -15.36 0.16
N TYR A 176 -40.24 -15.31 0.53
CA TYR A 176 -39.15 -15.95 -0.17
C TYR A 176 -38.32 -16.76 0.82
N ILE A 177 -37.82 -17.91 0.37
CA ILE A 177 -36.85 -18.72 1.12
C ILE A 177 -35.50 -18.52 0.45
N GLN A 178 -34.52 -18.07 1.23
CA GLN A 178 -33.15 -17.88 0.77
C GLN A 178 -32.25 -18.89 1.45
N PHE A 179 -31.51 -19.66 0.66
CA PHE A 179 -30.52 -20.62 1.14
C PHE A 179 -29.13 -19.98 1.06
N ALA A 180 -28.39 -20.02 2.16
CA ALA A 180 -26.96 -19.73 2.16
C ALA A 180 -26.23 -21.06 2.04
N VAL A 181 -25.67 -21.30 0.86
CA VAL A 181 -24.96 -22.53 0.52
C VAL A 181 -23.46 -22.23 0.55
N ASP A 182 -22.72 -23.11 1.21
CA ASP A 182 -21.26 -23.13 1.22
C ASP A 182 -20.80 -23.88 -0.03
N ALA A 183 -20.49 -23.12 -1.07
CA ALA A 183 -20.09 -23.66 -2.36
C ALA A 183 -19.09 -22.72 -3.03
N ASP A 184 -18.01 -23.30 -3.55
CA ASP A 184 -17.06 -22.60 -4.40
C ASP A 184 -17.57 -22.59 -5.84
N ARG A 185 -17.97 -21.41 -6.32
CA ARG A 185 -18.41 -21.23 -7.70
C ARG A 185 -17.26 -20.66 -8.54
N LYS A 186 -16.75 -21.46 -9.48
CA LYS A 186 -15.76 -21.05 -10.48
C LYS A 186 -16.22 -21.50 -11.87
N GLU A 187 -16.30 -20.57 -12.80
CA GLU A 187 -16.66 -20.79 -14.20
C GLU A 187 -15.56 -20.17 -15.07
N PRO A 188 -14.35 -20.77 -15.15
CA PRO A 188 -13.24 -20.17 -15.87
C PRO A 188 -13.59 -20.02 -17.35
N LEU A 189 -13.22 -18.88 -17.93
CA LEU A 189 -13.36 -18.59 -19.35
C LEU A 189 -11.98 -18.57 -20.00
N GLU A 190 -11.93 -18.82 -21.31
CA GLU A 190 -10.71 -18.62 -22.10
C GLU A 190 -10.25 -17.16 -22.03
N ALA A 191 -8.95 -16.94 -22.13
CA ALA A 191 -8.37 -15.60 -22.07
C ALA A 191 -8.77 -14.81 -23.32
N THR A 192 -9.34 -13.62 -23.15
CA THR A 192 -9.73 -12.77 -24.28
C THR A 192 -8.56 -11.92 -24.79
N GLY A 193 -7.49 -11.78 -24.02
CA GLY A 193 -6.37 -10.88 -24.24
C GLY A 193 -6.72 -9.39 -24.06
N LYS A 194 -7.98 -9.07 -23.73
CA LYS A 194 -8.51 -7.71 -23.73
C LYS A 194 -8.53 -7.13 -22.33
N THR A 195 -8.24 -5.85 -22.24
CA THR A 195 -8.38 -5.04 -21.02
C THR A 195 -9.43 -3.96 -21.26
N LEU A 196 -10.18 -3.59 -20.22
CA LEU A 196 -11.29 -2.63 -20.34
C LEU A 196 -11.29 -1.63 -19.20
N GLY A 197 -11.25 -0.33 -19.54
CA GLY A 197 -11.46 0.77 -18.61
C GLY A 197 -12.93 1.21 -18.63
N LEU A 198 -13.52 1.46 -17.46
CA LEU A 198 -14.90 1.93 -17.34
C LEU A 198 -14.95 3.28 -16.62
N ASP A 199 -15.39 4.30 -17.36
CA ASP A 199 -15.78 5.60 -16.81
C ASP A 199 -17.29 5.60 -16.53
N VAL A 200 -17.71 5.81 -15.27
CA VAL A 200 -19.12 5.68 -14.85
C VAL A 200 -19.78 7.04 -14.65
N GLY A 201 -20.81 7.33 -15.47
CA GLY A 201 -21.40 8.68 -15.58
C GLY A 201 -22.92 8.77 -15.44
N LEU A 202 -23.43 9.97 -15.15
CA LEU A 202 -24.89 10.21 -15.08
C LEU A 202 -25.52 10.38 -16.47
N GLN A 203 -24.73 10.82 -17.46
CA GLN A 203 -25.18 10.92 -18.83
C GLN A 203 -25.36 9.52 -19.42
N ASP A 204 -24.26 8.80 -19.53
CA ASP A 204 -24.14 7.41 -19.98
C ASP A 204 -23.74 6.55 -18.78
N PHE A 205 -24.36 5.38 -18.60
CA PHE A 205 -24.18 4.52 -17.42
C PHE A 205 -22.71 4.16 -17.17
N TYR A 206 -22.02 3.79 -18.25
CA TYR A 206 -20.57 3.85 -18.36
C TYR A 206 -20.15 4.13 -19.81
N THR A 207 -18.95 4.65 -20.00
CA THR A 207 -18.22 4.64 -21.27
C THR A 207 -17.01 3.73 -21.09
N ASP A 208 -16.77 2.83 -22.05
CA ASP A 208 -15.61 1.95 -22.00
C ASP A 208 -14.40 2.54 -22.74
N SER A 209 -13.22 1.94 -22.51
CA SER A 209 -11.96 2.35 -23.12
C SER A 209 -11.88 2.14 -24.64
N ASN A 210 -12.84 1.42 -25.23
CA ASN A 210 -12.95 1.24 -26.68
C ASN A 210 -13.97 2.23 -27.30
N GLY A 211 -14.53 3.14 -26.49
CA GLY A 211 -15.47 4.17 -26.93
C GLY A 211 -16.94 3.74 -26.91
N HIS A 212 -17.28 2.51 -26.50
CA HIS A 212 -18.67 2.07 -26.36
C HIS A 212 -19.33 2.79 -25.18
N LYS A 213 -20.57 3.24 -25.39
CA LYS A 213 -21.36 3.96 -24.37
C LYS A 213 -22.59 3.17 -24.01
N GLU A 214 -22.68 2.79 -22.74
CA GLU A 214 -23.84 2.11 -22.22
C GLU A 214 -24.87 3.14 -21.73
N GLU A 215 -26.12 3.06 -22.20
CA GLU A 215 -27.15 4.04 -21.84
C GLU A 215 -27.51 3.95 -20.35
N ASN A 216 -27.75 5.08 -19.69
CA ASN A 216 -28.33 5.08 -18.35
C ASN A 216 -29.86 4.94 -18.42
N PRO A 217 -30.45 3.80 -18.00
CA PRO A 217 -31.87 3.54 -18.20
C PRO A 217 -32.80 4.41 -17.35
N ARG A 218 -32.28 5.07 -16.30
CA ARG A 218 -33.00 6.03 -15.44
C ARG A 218 -34.36 5.51 -14.93
N PHE A 219 -34.37 4.29 -14.40
CA PHE A 219 -35.59 3.57 -14.02
C PHE A 219 -36.47 4.33 -13.01
N LEU A 220 -35.89 4.97 -11.99
CA LEU A 220 -36.62 5.75 -11.00
C LEU A 220 -37.24 7.00 -11.62
N ARG A 221 -36.53 7.69 -12.52
CA ARG A 221 -37.06 8.85 -13.26
C ARG A 221 -38.26 8.46 -14.12
N LYS A 222 -38.14 7.39 -14.91
CA LYS A 222 -39.25 6.85 -15.73
C LYS A 222 -40.47 6.46 -14.86
N ALA A 223 -40.24 5.93 -13.66
CA ALA A 223 -41.30 5.53 -12.73
C ALA A 223 -41.82 6.64 -11.80
N GLU A 224 -41.29 7.86 -11.90
CA GLU A 224 -41.48 8.92 -10.90
C GLU A 224 -42.93 9.39 -10.80
N LYS A 225 -43.56 9.73 -11.94
CA LYS A 225 -44.95 10.23 -11.99
C LYS A 225 -45.90 9.26 -11.29
N GLN A 226 -45.75 7.96 -11.57
CA GLN A 226 -46.56 6.92 -10.95
C GLN A 226 -46.26 6.75 -9.46
N THR A 227 -44.98 6.82 -9.06
CA THR A 227 -44.56 6.69 -7.66
C THR A 227 -45.09 7.84 -6.81
N LYS A 228 -45.00 9.09 -7.30
CA LYS A 228 -45.59 10.28 -6.67
C LYS A 228 -47.10 10.14 -6.51
N LYS A 229 -47.81 9.65 -7.53
CA LYS A 229 -49.27 9.38 -7.46
C LYS A 229 -49.60 8.36 -6.36
N LEU A 230 -48.83 7.28 -6.24
CA LEU A 230 -49.02 6.28 -5.19
C LEU A 230 -48.68 6.82 -3.80
N GLN A 231 -47.63 7.63 -3.65
CA GLN A 231 -47.28 8.30 -2.39
C GLN A 231 -48.39 9.25 -1.93
N ARG A 232 -48.93 10.09 -2.82
CA ARG A 232 -50.08 10.96 -2.53
C ARG A 232 -51.30 10.15 -2.06
N ARG A 233 -51.59 9.03 -2.74
CA ARG A 233 -52.67 8.11 -2.34
C ARG A 233 -52.46 7.51 -0.95
N VAL A 234 -51.22 7.18 -0.56
CA VAL A 234 -50.94 6.71 0.80
C VAL A 234 -51.17 7.83 1.81
N SER A 235 -50.69 9.05 1.52
CA SER A 235 -50.81 10.20 2.43
C SER A 235 -52.26 10.53 2.76
N LYS A 236 -53.13 10.58 1.73
CA LYS A 236 -54.57 10.88 1.86
C LYS A 236 -55.41 9.83 2.61
N LYS A 237 -54.85 8.67 2.97
CA LYS A 237 -55.61 7.59 3.66
C LYS A 237 -55.32 7.61 5.15
N VAL A 238 -56.36 7.42 5.96
CA VAL A 238 -56.29 7.39 7.43
C VAL A 238 -55.22 6.40 7.91
N LYS A 239 -54.33 6.84 8.82
CA LYS A 239 -53.29 6.00 9.44
C LYS A 239 -53.95 4.79 10.12
N GLY A 240 -53.33 3.61 10.04
CA GLY A 240 -53.88 2.37 10.60
C GLY A 240 -54.94 1.66 9.74
N SER A 241 -55.71 2.38 8.91
CA SER A 241 -56.81 1.80 8.11
C SER A 241 -56.38 0.70 7.14
N ASN A 242 -57.27 -0.27 6.89
CA ASN A 242 -57.08 -1.33 5.89
C ASN A 242 -56.85 -0.76 4.48
N ASN A 243 -57.51 0.35 4.15
CA ASN A 243 -57.32 1.05 2.88
C ASN A 243 -55.92 1.66 2.74
N ARG A 244 -55.36 2.22 3.82
CA ARG A 244 -53.96 2.68 3.83
C ARG A 244 -52.99 1.50 3.69
N ARG A 245 -53.24 0.38 4.38
CA ARG A 245 -52.41 -0.85 4.24
C ARG A 245 -52.38 -1.34 2.79
N LYS A 246 -53.54 -1.38 2.10
CA LYS A 246 -53.64 -1.70 0.67
C LYS A 246 -52.84 -0.70 -0.19
N ALA A 247 -52.94 0.60 0.07
CA ALA A 247 -52.19 1.63 -0.66
C ALA A 247 -50.68 1.52 -0.46
N VAL A 248 -50.22 1.30 0.79
CA VAL A 248 -48.80 1.08 1.13
C VAL A 248 -48.27 -0.15 0.41
N LYS A 249 -49.03 -1.25 0.35
CA LYS A 249 -48.65 -2.46 -0.39
C LYS A 249 -48.46 -2.19 -1.88
N ARG A 250 -49.35 -1.42 -2.51
CA ARG A 250 -49.23 -1.01 -3.93
C ARG A 250 -47.97 -0.16 -4.16
N LEU A 251 -47.71 0.82 -3.29
CA LEU A 251 -46.51 1.65 -3.35
C LEU A 251 -45.24 0.79 -3.17
N ALA A 252 -45.22 -0.11 -2.19
CA ALA A 252 -44.09 -1.00 -1.93
C ALA A 252 -43.80 -1.94 -3.11
N LYS A 253 -44.84 -2.48 -3.78
CA LYS A 253 -44.68 -3.27 -5.02
C LYS A 253 -44.05 -2.47 -6.15
N LYS A 254 -44.43 -1.19 -6.32
CA LYS A 254 -43.81 -0.32 -7.34
C LYS A 254 -42.33 -0.08 -7.05
N HIS A 255 -41.97 0.24 -5.81
CA HIS A 255 -40.56 0.38 -5.41
C HIS A 255 -39.76 -0.92 -5.58
N LEU A 256 -40.36 -2.07 -5.26
CA LEU A 256 -39.74 -3.38 -5.48
C LEU A 256 -39.46 -3.65 -6.95
N ARG A 257 -40.38 -3.28 -7.87
CA ARG A 257 -40.17 -3.38 -9.32
C ARG A 257 -38.97 -2.54 -9.77
N ILE A 258 -38.88 -1.28 -9.33
CA ILE A 258 -37.74 -0.39 -9.65
C ILE A 258 -36.43 -0.96 -9.09
N GLN A 259 -36.44 -1.50 -7.87
CA GLN A 259 -35.27 -2.17 -7.28
C GLN A 259 -34.83 -3.38 -8.10
N ARG A 260 -35.76 -4.21 -8.57
CA ARG A 260 -35.45 -5.37 -9.42
C ARG A 260 -34.88 -4.96 -10.77
N GLN A 261 -35.44 -3.95 -11.43
CA GLN A 261 -34.92 -3.45 -12.71
C GLN A 261 -33.48 -2.96 -12.59
N ARG A 262 -33.17 -2.16 -11.56
CA ARG A 262 -31.80 -1.68 -11.30
C ARG A 262 -30.84 -2.83 -11.03
N ARG A 263 -31.26 -3.81 -10.23
CA ARG A 263 -30.45 -4.99 -9.92
C ARG A 263 -30.21 -5.85 -11.17
N ASP A 264 -31.25 -6.12 -11.95
CA ASP A 264 -31.18 -6.94 -13.17
C ASP A 264 -30.23 -6.31 -14.20
N HIS A 265 -30.39 -5.00 -14.43
CA HIS A 265 -29.49 -4.21 -15.29
C HIS A 265 -28.03 -4.31 -14.83
N ALA A 266 -27.76 -4.06 -13.54
CA ALA A 266 -26.41 -4.15 -12.98
C ALA A 266 -25.81 -5.56 -13.10
N ILE A 267 -26.59 -6.61 -12.87
CA ILE A 267 -26.14 -8.00 -13.01
C ILE A 267 -25.78 -8.31 -14.46
N LYS A 268 -26.67 -7.99 -15.40
CA LYS A 268 -26.48 -8.30 -16.82
C LYS A 268 -25.27 -7.57 -17.40
N LEU A 269 -25.16 -6.27 -17.13
CA LEU A 269 -24.01 -5.48 -17.58
C LEU A 269 -22.71 -5.96 -16.96
N ALA A 270 -22.68 -6.19 -15.64
CA ALA A 270 -21.47 -6.65 -14.98
C ALA A 270 -21.02 -8.01 -15.53
N ARG A 271 -21.97 -8.91 -15.83
CA ARG A 271 -21.66 -10.19 -16.46
C ARG A 271 -21.11 -10.01 -17.87
N CYS A 272 -21.74 -9.17 -18.69
CA CYS A 272 -21.29 -8.87 -20.06
C CYS A 272 -19.86 -8.34 -20.08
N VAL A 273 -19.60 -7.31 -19.28
CA VAL A 273 -18.28 -6.67 -19.13
C VAL A 273 -17.20 -7.66 -18.69
N ILE A 274 -17.48 -8.49 -17.69
CA ILE A 274 -16.50 -9.45 -17.18
C ILE A 274 -16.25 -10.58 -18.18
N GLN A 275 -17.26 -10.94 -18.99
CA GLN A 275 -17.08 -11.94 -20.03
C GLN A 275 -16.26 -11.42 -21.22
N SER A 276 -16.31 -10.11 -21.50
CA SER A 276 -15.62 -9.52 -22.66
C SER A 276 -14.14 -9.17 -22.45
N ALA A 277 -13.67 -9.09 -21.20
CA ALA A 277 -12.30 -8.67 -20.87
C ALA A 277 -11.65 -9.52 -19.76
N ASP A 278 -10.33 -9.67 -19.82
CA ASP A 278 -9.53 -10.37 -18.81
C ASP A 278 -9.26 -9.50 -17.58
N LEU A 279 -9.14 -8.19 -17.80
CA LEU A 279 -8.99 -7.16 -16.78
C LEU A 279 -10.00 -6.05 -17.02
N VAL A 280 -10.78 -5.74 -15.98
CA VAL A 280 -11.74 -4.64 -15.98
C VAL A 280 -11.38 -3.69 -14.86
N ALA A 281 -11.09 -2.45 -15.19
CA ALA A 281 -10.86 -1.45 -14.18
C ALA A 281 -11.85 -0.29 -14.32
N TYR A 282 -12.31 0.20 -13.17
CA TYR A 282 -13.46 1.07 -13.08
C TYR A 282 -13.25 2.12 -12.00
N GLU A 283 -13.92 3.26 -12.10
CA GLU A 283 -13.76 4.33 -11.13
C GLU A 283 -14.24 3.94 -9.72
N ASP A 284 -13.39 4.17 -8.71
CA ASP A 284 -13.71 4.12 -7.29
C ASP A 284 -14.49 5.37 -6.87
N LEU A 285 -15.69 5.52 -7.45
CA LEU A 285 -16.58 6.61 -7.07
C LEU A 285 -16.91 6.54 -5.58
N ARG A 286 -16.65 7.65 -4.87
CA ARG A 286 -17.06 7.82 -3.47
C ARG A 286 -18.56 8.11 -3.39
N ILE A 287 -19.39 7.16 -3.83
CA ILE A 287 -20.86 7.27 -3.97
C ILE A 287 -21.51 7.80 -2.68
N ARG A 288 -21.04 7.35 -1.51
CA ARG A 288 -21.55 7.80 -0.20
C ARG A 288 -21.37 9.31 0.02
N ASN A 289 -20.31 9.90 -0.51
CA ASN A 289 -20.08 11.34 -0.47
C ASN A 289 -20.87 12.05 -1.57
N MET A 290 -20.93 11.48 -2.78
CA MET A 290 -21.66 12.08 -3.91
C MET A 290 -23.16 12.22 -3.63
N VAL A 291 -23.76 11.25 -2.92
CA VAL A 291 -25.18 11.30 -2.53
C VAL A 291 -25.46 12.36 -1.45
N LYS A 292 -24.44 12.94 -0.80
CA LYS A 292 -24.64 14.09 0.11
C LYS A 292 -24.97 15.37 -0.66
N ASN A 293 -24.61 15.46 -1.95
CA ASN A 293 -25.05 16.56 -2.78
C ASN A 293 -26.54 16.35 -3.13
N HIS A 294 -27.42 17.13 -2.49
CA HIS A 294 -28.86 16.94 -2.58
C HIS A 294 -29.44 17.15 -3.99
N SER A 295 -28.78 17.89 -4.88
CA SER A 295 -29.25 18.10 -6.26
C SER A 295 -29.07 16.84 -7.13
N LEU A 296 -27.96 16.12 -6.96
CA LEU A 296 -27.60 14.93 -7.75
C LEU A 296 -27.94 13.60 -7.06
N ALA A 297 -28.18 13.61 -5.75
CA ALA A 297 -28.41 12.43 -4.92
C ALA A 297 -29.41 11.44 -5.53
N LYS A 298 -30.50 11.95 -6.12
CA LYS A 298 -31.55 11.14 -6.72
C LYS A 298 -31.08 10.44 -7.99
N SER A 299 -30.38 11.15 -8.87
CA SER A 299 -29.87 10.60 -10.14
C SER A 299 -28.77 9.57 -9.87
N ILE A 300 -27.86 9.83 -8.92
CA ILE A 300 -26.83 8.88 -8.48
C ILE A 300 -27.46 7.63 -7.87
N SER A 301 -28.47 7.81 -7.01
CA SER A 301 -29.20 6.69 -6.42
C SER A 301 -29.98 5.87 -7.46
N ASP A 302 -30.38 6.47 -8.57
CA ASP A 302 -31.04 5.77 -9.68
C ASP A 302 -30.03 4.92 -10.45
N ALA A 303 -28.89 5.51 -10.83
CA ALA A 303 -27.79 4.82 -11.53
C ALA A 303 -27.29 3.59 -10.76
N SER A 304 -27.28 3.60 -9.43
CA SER A 304 -26.98 2.40 -8.61
C SER A 304 -25.61 1.78 -8.87
N TRP A 305 -24.57 2.56 -9.22
CA TRP A 305 -23.21 2.07 -9.51
C TRP A 305 -22.62 1.18 -8.41
N TYR A 306 -22.98 1.39 -7.14
CA TYR A 306 -22.55 0.52 -6.05
C TYR A 306 -22.95 -0.95 -6.30
N GLN A 307 -24.18 -1.18 -6.79
CA GLN A 307 -24.64 -2.54 -7.12
C GLN A 307 -23.87 -3.09 -8.32
N PHE A 308 -23.67 -2.28 -9.36
CA PHE A 308 -22.90 -2.66 -10.54
C PHE A 308 -21.48 -3.09 -10.17
N ARG A 309 -20.75 -2.26 -9.40
CA ARG A 309 -19.44 -2.60 -8.84
C ARG A 309 -19.46 -3.91 -8.06
N THR A 310 -20.42 -4.08 -7.15
CA THR A 310 -20.52 -5.30 -6.34
C THR A 310 -20.67 -6.54 -7.23
N TRP A 311 -21.43 -6.44 -8.33
CA TRP A 311 -21.59 -7.52 -9.29
C TRP A 311 -20.38 -7.70 -10.19
N LEU A 312 -19.66 -6.63 -10.58
CA LEU A 312 -18.39 -6.73 -11.30
C LEU A 312 -17.37 -7.51 -10.47
N GLU A 313 -17.13 -7.11 -9.23
CA GLU A 313 -16.19 -7.79 -8.32
C GLU A 313 -16.60 -9.25 -8.06
N TYR A 314 -17.91 -9.50 -7.90
CA TYR A 314 -18.43 -10.85 -7.74
C TYR A 314 -18.19 -11.72 -8.99
N PHE A 315 -18.52 -11.21 -10.17
CA PHE A 315 -18.33 -11.95 -11.41
C PHE A 315 -16.85 -12.09 -11.78
N GLY A 316 -16.01 -11.10 -11.47
CA GLY A 316 -14.55 -11.22 -11.60
C GLY A 316 -14.01 -12.42 -10.83
N LYS A 317 -14.47 -12.62 -9.59
CA LYS A 317 -14.14 -13.82 -8.81
C LYS A 317 -14.68 -15.11 -9.42
N VAL A 318 -15.93 -15.12 -9.91
CA VAL A 318 -16.56 -16.31 -10.50
C VAL A 318 -15.88 -16.73 -11.80
N PHE A 319 -15.59 -15.79 -12.71
CA PHE A 319 -15.01 -16.07 -14.03
C PHE A 319 -13.47 -16.04 -14.04
N GLY A 320 -12.83 -15.73 -12.91
CA GLY A 320 -11.38 -15.65 -12.80
C GLY A 320 -10.76 -14.44 -13.52
N ARG A 321 -11.51 -13.33 -13.60
CA ARG A 321 -11.08 -12.07 -14.21
C ARG A 321 -10.67 -11.05 -13.16
N ILE A 322 -9.76 -10.15 -13.52
CA ILE A 322 -9.22 -9.14 -12.62
C ILE A 322 -10.13 -7.91 -12.63
N THR A 323 -10.53 -7.44 -11.45
CA THR A 323 -11.33 -6.22 -11.30
C THR A 323 -10.62 -5.20 -10.41
N VAL A 324 -10.30 -4.01 -10.92
CA VAL A 324 -9.54 -2.97 -10.19
C VAL A 324 -10.38 -1.70 -10.04
N ALA A 325 -10.41 -1.14 -8.81
CA ALA A 325 -11.06 0.14 -8.55
C ALA A 325 -10.01 1.27 -8.57
N VAL A 326 -10.21 2.31 -9.38
CA VAL A 326 -9.23 3.39 -9.63
C VAL A 326 -9.73 4.74 -9.09
N PRO A 327 -8.92 5.56 -8.39
CA PRO A 327 -9.37 6.86 -7.88
C PRO A 327 -9.84 7.83 -9.00
N PRO A 328 -10.99 8.52 -8.83
CA PRO A 328 -11.56 9.40 -9.87
C PRO A 328 -10.84 10.74 -10.06
N GLN A 329 -9.82 11.04 -9.26
CA GLN A 329 -9.12 12.35 -9.27
C GLN A 329 -8.21 12.53 -10.51
N TYR A 330 -8.05 11.47 -11.30
CA TYR A 330 -7.19 11.43 -12.49
C TYR A 330 -7.98 11.18 -13.79
N THR A 331 -9.30 11.00 -13.73
CA THR A 331 -10.11 10.49 -14.85
C THR A 331 -10.86 11.57 -15.64
N SER A 332 -11.11 12.74 -15.04
CA SER A 332 -12.10 13.71 -15.54
C SER A 332 -11.53 15.09 -15.90
N GLN A 333 -10.21 15.25 -15.91
CA GLN A 333 -9.57 16.56 -16.12
C GLN A 333 -8.46 16.59 -17.17
N ALA A 334 -7.97 15.46 -17.68
CA ALA A 334 -6.90 15.42 -18.68
C ALA A 334 -7.36 14.75 -19.97
N CYS A 335 -7.04 15.34 -21.12
CA CYS A 335 -7.23 14.71 -22.41
C CYS A 335 -6.31 13.49 -22.53
N SER A 336 -6.84 12.33 -22.95
CA SER A 336 -6.09 11.08 -23.11
C SER A 336 -5.04 11.11 -24.21
N GLU A 337 -5.15 12.06 -25.16
CA GLU A 337 -4.29 12.17 -26.32
C GLU A 337 -3.28 13.32 -26.21
N CYS A 338 -3.60 14.40 -25.47
CA CYS A 338 -2.71 15.58 -25.33
C CYS A 338 -2.34 15.97 -23.90
N GLY A 339 -2.92 15.34 -22.86
CA GLY A 339 -2.64 15.66 -21.45
C GLY A 339 -3.16 17.02 -20.95
N CYS A 340 -3.77 17.83 -21.82
CA CYS A 340 -4.25 19.17 -21.54
C CYS A 340 -5.32 19.19 -20.42
N LYS A 341 -5.16 20.05 -19.40
CA LYS A 341 -6.13 20.21 -18.31
C LYS A 341 -7.23 21.22 -18.64
N ALA A 342 -8.49 20.90 -18.28
CA ALA A 342 -9.60 21.83 -18.40
C ALA A 342 -9.75 22.67 -17.11
N ASP A 343 -9.25 23.91 -17.12
CA ASP A 343 -9.50 24.86 -16.04
C ASP A 343 -10.92 25.45 -16.16
N GLY A 344 -11.71 25.27 -15.09
CA GLY A 344 -12.89 26.12 -14.80
C GLY A 344 -14.08 26.08 -15.77
N LEU A 345 -14.69 24.91 -16.05
CA LEU A 345 -15.94 24.84 -16.84
C LEU A 345 -17.11 24.17 -16.11
N THR A 346 -18.31 24.73 -16.30
CA THR A 346 -19.60 24.27 -15.76
C THR A 346 -20.11 22.99 -16.43
N GLU A 347 -21.01 22.29 -15.74
CA GLU A 347 -21.43 20.90 -15.97
C GLU A 347 -22.03 20.60 -17.37
N SER A 348 -22.41 21.62 -18.15
CA SER A 348 -22.93 21.49 -19.52
C SER A 348 -21.86 21.54 -20.62
N MET A 349 -20.61 21.89 -20.31
CA MET A 349 -19.52 22.11 -21.30
C MET A 349 -18.45 21.01 -21.32
N ARG A 350 -18.57 19.93 -20.53
CA ARG A 350 -17.57 18.83 -20.40
C ARG A 350 -17.32 17.97 -21.67
N LYS A 351 -17.85 18.33 -22.84
CA LYS A 351 -17.75 17.50 -24.06
C LYS A 351 -16.69 17.89 -25.08
N ARG A 352 -15.98 19.01 -24.89
CA ARG A 352 -14.89 19.38 -25.80
C ARG A 352 -13.77 20.06 -25.04
N SER A 353 -12.58 19.48 -25.10
CA SER A 353 -11.34 20.18 -24.77
C SER A 353 -11.09 21.27 -25.82
N ARG A 354 -10.23 22.24 -25.49
CA ARG A 354 -9.85 23.35 -26.40
C ARG A 354 -9.23 22.86 -27.73
N CYS A 355 -8.81 21.59 -27.80
CA CYS A 355 -8.26 20.92 -28.98
C CYS A 355 -9.25 20.03 -29.76
N GLY A 356 -10.54 19.96 -29.37
CA GLY A 356 -11.54 19.19 -30.12
C GLY A 356 -11.62 17.69 -29.79
N CYS A 357 -10.71 17.14 -28.98
CA CYS A 357 -10.66 15.72 -28.61
C CYS A 357 -11.57 15.36 -27.41
N PHE A 358 -12.05 14.12 -27.40
CA PHE A 358 -12.86 13.53 -26.33
C PHE A 358 -11.98 13.02 -25.18
N LEU A 359 -12.41 13.22 -23.92
CA LEU A 359 -11.78 12.57 -22.76
C LEU A 359 -12.13 11.07 -22.77
N PHE A 360 -11.12 10.19 -22.86
CA PHE A 360 -11.29 8.75 -22.68
C PHE A 360 -10.41 8.23 -21.54
N VAL A 361 -10.89 7.19 -20.86
CA VAL A 361 -10.07 6.35 -19.98
C VAL A 361 -9.54 5.21 -20.86
N THR A 362 -8.23 5.14 -21.12
CA THR A 362 -7.62 4.01 -21.85
C THR A 362 -7.07 2.97 -20.87
N THR A 363 -6.74 1.77 -21.35
CA THR A 363 -6.16 0.71 -20.53
C THR A 363 -4.74 1.02 -20.05
N GLU A 364 -4.08 2.00 -20.67
CA GLU A 364 -2.85 2.64 -20.16
C GLU A 364 -3.06 3.31 -18.79
N THR A 365 -4.30 3.65 -18.43
CA THR A 365 -4.65 4.21 -17.13
C THR A 365 -4.90 3.16 -16.05
N LEU A 366 -5.00 1.86 -16.39
CA LEU A 366 -5.50 0.79 -15.48
C LEU A 366 -4.41 0.01 -14.72
N LEU A 367 -3.17 0.05 -15.20
CA LEU A 367 -1.98 -0.30 -14.42
C LEU A 367 -1.28 0.94 -13.83
N GLY A 368 -1.81 2.14 -14.13
CA GLY A 368 -1.16 3.42 -13.87
C GLY A 368 0.22 3.53 -14.53
N ASP A 369 1.01 4.41 -13.97
CA ASP A 369 2.46 4.61 -14.11
C ASP A 369 3.33 3.32 -14.11
N ALA A 370 2.80 2.19 -13.61
CA ALA A 370 3.57 0.98 -13.34
C ALA A 370 4.13 0.23 -14.57
N PRO A 371 3.42 0.03 -15.70
CA PRO A 371 3.97 -0.63 -16.88
C PRO A 371 5.00 0.24 -17.60
N ARG A 372 4.82 1.57 -17.58
CA ARG A 372 5.77 2.52 -18.15
C ARG A 372 7.07 2.52 -17.35
N LEU A 373 6.97 2.59 -16.02
CA LEU A 373 8.13 2.43 -15.14
C LEU A 373 8.77 1.05 -15.26
N TYR A 374 7.96 -0.01 -15.29
CA TYR A 374 8.42 -1.38 -15.48
C TYR A 374 9.21 -1.52 -16.78
N GLN A 375 8.71 -0.98 -17.89
CA GLN A 375 9.37 -1.11 -19.19
C GLN A 375 10.75 -0.46 -19.16
N SER A 376 10.83 0.77 -18.65
CA SER A 376 12.10 1.47 -18.48
C SER A 376 13.07 0.70 -17.56
N VAL A 377 12.58 0.17 -16.44
CA VAL A 377 13.40 -0.64 -15.53
C VAL A 377 13.87 -1.94 -16.21
N PHE A 378 12.96 -2.64 -16.89
CA PHE A 378 13.23 -3.90 -17.56
C PHE A 378 14.31 -3.73 -18.63
N ASP A 379 14.27 -2.64 -19.39
CA ASP A 379 15.28 -2.34 -20.41
C ASP A 379 16.68 -2.16 -19.83
N HIS A 380 16.81 -1.72 -18.58
CA HIS A 380 18.11 -1.63 -17.90
C HIS A 380 18.57 -2.94 -17.26
N VAL A 381 17.67 -3.80 -16.81
CA VAL A 381 18.05 -5.03 -16.08
C VAL A 381 18.02 -6.31 -16.91
N LYS A 382 17.34 -6.32 -18.08
CA LYS A 382 17.10 -7.54 -18.87
C LYS A 382 18.37 -8.31 -19.25
N ASN A 383 19.45 -7.59 -19.56
CA ASN A 383 20.70 -8.21 -20.01
C ASN A 383 21.49 -8.87 -18.86
N ALA A 384 21.17 -8.54 -17.61
CA ALA A 384 21.85 -9.11 -16.45
C ALA A 384 21.32 -10.53 -16.10
N PHE A 385 20.17 -10.94 -16.67
CA PHE A 385 19.57 -12.26 -16.47
C PHE A 385 19.72 -13.12 -17.73
N TRP A 386 20.97 -13.36 -18.13
CA TRP A 386 21.37 -14.03 -19.37
C TRP A 386 20.73 -15.43 -19.61
N ASN A 387 20.27 -16.12 -18.55
CA ASN A 387 19.65 -17.46 -18.65
C ASN A 387 18.13 -17.52 -18.43
N ASP A 388 17.51 -16.53 -17.79
CA ASP A 388 16.07 -16.59 -17.48
C ASP A 388 15.43 -15.20 -17.47
N ILE A 389 14.89 -14.82 -18.63
CA ILE A 389 14.17 -13.56 -18.81
C ILE A 389 12.96 -13.41 -17.88
N ARG A 390 12.40 -14.50 -17.34
CA ARG A 390 11.29 -14.44 -16.37
C ARG A 390 11.77 -13.87 -15.03
N ASN A 391 13.01 -14.14 -14.65
CA ASN A 391 13.63 -13.55 -13.47
C ASN A 391 13.91 -12.06 -13.68
N ALA A 392 14.34 -11.64 -14.88
CA ALA A 392 14.44 -10.22 -15.22
C ALA A 392 13.09 -9.49 -15.14
N LYS A 393 12.04 -10.09 -15.73
CA LYS A 393 10.68 -9.52 -15.68
C LYS A 393 10.22 -9.37 -14.23
N THR A 394 10.39 -10.41 -13.42
CA THR A 394 9.99 -10.38 -12.01
C THR A 394 10.80 -9.33 -11.22
N CYS A 395 12.10 -9.24 -11.45
CA CYS A 395 12.97 -8.21 -10.86
C CYS A 395 12.51 -6.80 -11.21
N ALA A 396 12.28 -6.52 -12.49
CA ALA A 396 11.85 -5.20 -12.96
C ALA A 396 10.51 -4.79 -12.35
N TRP A 397 9.58 -5.74 -12.24
CA TRP A 397 8.30 -5.53 -11.60
C TRP A 397 8.42 -5.25 -10.10
N MET A 398 9.30 -5.96 -9.37
CA MET A 398 9.55 -5.69 -7.95
C MET A 398 10.19 -4.32 -7.73
N VAL A 399 11.12 -3.88 -8.60
CA VAL A 399 11.73 -2.54 -8.52
C VAL A 399 10.67 -1.46 -8.80
N ALA A 400 9.88 -1.59 -9.86
CA ALA A 400 8.80 -0.66 -10.16
C ALA A 400 7.76 -0.59 -9.01
N ALA A 401 7.40 -1.75 -8.45
CA ALA A 401 6.50 -1.83 -7.31
C ALA A 401 7.10 -1.21 -6.04
N LEU A 402 8.40 -1.38 -5.78
CA LEU A 402 9.09 -0.74 -4.66
C LEU A 402 9.07 0.78 -4.78
N ILE A 403 9.40 1.32 -5.96
CA ILE A 403 9.39 2.77 -6.23
C ILE A 403 7.98 3.36 -6.01
N LEU A 404 6.94 2.70 -6.54
CA LEU A 404 5.57 3.21 -6.45
C LEU A 404 4.96 3.04 -5.05
N SER A 405 5.19 1.90 -4.40
CA SER A 405 4.64 1.60 -3.06
C SER A 405 5.40 2.29 -1.93
N ARG A 406 6.71 2.52 -2.10
CA ARG A 406 7.65 2.99 -1.06
C ARG A 406 7.65 2.08 0.17
N ARG A 407 7.49 0.78 -0.04
CA ARG A 407 7.53 -0.22 1.03
C ARG A 407 8.23 -1.46 0.52
N ALA A 408 9.26 -1.94 1.19
CA ALA A 408 9.98 -3.17 0.90
C ALA A 408 9.25 -4.39 1.47
N THR A 409 7.91 -4.36 1.41
CA THR A 409 7.05 -5.44 1.88
C THR A 409 6.44 -6.12 0.66
N PRO A 410 6.71 -7.41 0.41
CA PRO A 410 6.18 -8.13 -0.76
C PRO A 410 4.66 -8.02 -0.96
N SER A 411 3.89 -8.01 0.13
CA SER A 411 2.43 -7.85 0.08
C SER A 411 1.98 -6.44 -0.32
N ALA A 412 2.79 -5.41 -0.07
CA ALA A 412 2.52 -4.04 -0.50
C ALA A 412 2.75 -3.85 -2.01
N TRP A 413 3.50 -4.76 -2.65
CA TRP A 413 3.79 -4.72 -4.10
C TRP A 413 2.64 -5.28 -4.94
N LEU A 414 1.76 -6.11 -4.36
CA LEU A 414 0.68 -6.79 -5.07
C LEU A 414 -0.16 -5.89 -6.00
N PRO A 415 -0.49 -4.63 -5.66
CA PRO A 415 -1.26 -3.75 -6.56
C PRO A 415 -0.49 -3.27 -7.80
N TYR A 416 0.84 -3.40 -7.82
CA TYR A 416 1.73 -2.86 -8.85
C TYR A 416 2.38 -3.94 -9.71
N LEU A 417 2.18 -5.21 -9.37
CA LEU A 417 2.71 -6.36 -10.08
C LEU A 417 1.71 -6.85 -11.13
N PRO A 418 2.19 -7.46 -12.23
CA PRO A 418 1.31 -7.95 -13.28
C PRO A 418 0.46 -9.06 -12.68
N ALA A 419 -0.83 -8.98 -12.93
CA ALA A 419 -1.79 -9.78 -12.22
C ALA A 419 -1.66 -11.28 -12.55
N GLY A 420 -1.27 -12.08 -11.56
CA GLY A 420 -1.64 -13.50 -11.51
C GLY A 420 -3.11 -13.65 -11.11
N ARG A 421 -3.77 -14.75 -11.50
CA ARG A 421 -5.18 -15.08 -11.16
C ARG A 421 -5.57 -14.89 -9.68
N TYR A 422 -4.59 -14.91 -8.78
CA TYR A 422 -4.76 -14.73 -7.34
C TYR A 422 -3.60 -13.93 -6.76
N ALA A 423 -3.86 -13.05 -5.78
CA ALA A 423 -2.82 -12.35 -5.02
C ALA A 423 -1.78 -13.30 -4.41
N GLN A 424 -2.22 -14.48 -3.95
CA GLN A 424 -1.35 -15.53 -3.45
C GLN A 424 -0.37 -16.08 -4.50
N SER A 425 -0.74 -16.08 -5.78
CA SER A 425 0.15 -16.53 -6.86
C SER A 425 1.29 -15.54 -7.09
N ILE A 426 0.98 -14.24 -7.03
CA ILE A 426 1.96 -13.16 -7.17
C ILE A 426 2.90 -13.16 -5.97
N GLU A 427 2.36 -13.30 -4.76
CA GLU A 427 3.15 -13.44 -3.54
C GLU A 427 4.09 -14.66 -3.62
N ARG A 428 3.60 -15.82 -4.08
CA ARG A 428 4.44 -17.00 -4.32
C ARG A 428 5.51 -16.77 -5.38
N GLN A 429 5.24 -15.99 -6.42
CA GLN A 429 6.24 -15.65 -7.44
C GLN A 429 7.38 -14.80 -6.83
N ILE A 430 7.04 -13.77 -6.06
CA ILE A 430 8.02 -12.94 -5.35
C ILE A 430 8.84 -13.81 -4.39
N VAL A 431 8.16 -14.62 -3.58
CA VAL A 431 8.82 -15.51 -2.61
C VAL A 431 9.76 -16.48 -3.31
N ARG A 432 9.32 -17.14 -4.39
CA ARG A 432 10.18 -18.03 -5.19
C ARG A 432 11.40 -17.32 -5.78
N TRP A 433 11.23 -16.08 -6.23
CA TRP A 433 12.34 -15.29 -6.75
C TRP A 433 13.35 -14.96 -5.64
N LEU A 434 12.86 -14.54 -4.46
CA LEU A 434 13.71 -14.28 -3.28
C LEU A 434 14.41 -15.56 -2.77
N ASP A 435 13.75 -16.71 -2.90
CA ASP A 435 14.27 -18.04 -2.55
C ASP A 435 15.26 -18.61 -3.59
N ASN A 436 15.33 -18.03 -4.79
CA ASN A 436 16.08 -18.63 -5.89
C ASN A 436 17.59 -18.42 -5.74
N LYS A 437 18.30 -19.45 -5.26
CA LYS A 437 19.75 -19.43 -5.02
C LYS A 437 20.60 -19.10 -6.25
N HIS A 438 20.10 -19.31 -7.46
CA HIS A 438 20.81 -18.98 -8.71
C HIS A 438 20.81 -17.48 -9.05
N ILE A 439 20.04 -16.66 -8.34
CA ILE A 439 19.98 -15.21 -8.56
C ILE A 439 21.01 -14.52 -7.67
N ASN A 440 22.24 -14.39 -8.16
CA ASN A 440 23.29 -13.66 -7.43
C ASN A 440 23.03 -12.15 -7.52
N ALA A 441 22.98 -11.46 -6.38
CA ALA A 441 22.73 -10.02 -6.33
C ALA A 441 23.77 -9.21 -7.13
N THR A 442 25.02 -9.64 -7.08
CA THR A 442 26.14 -8.92 -7.72
C THR A 442 26.11 -9.08 -9.22
N ASP A 443 25.88 -10.30 -9.72
CA ASP A 443 25.84 -10.56 -11.17
C ASP A 443 24.75 -9.72 -11.86
N ILE A 444 23.71 -9.34 -11.11
CA ILE A 444 22.62 -8.50 -11.58
C ILE A 444 22.93 -7.01 -11.42
N TYR A 445 23.40 -6.59 -10.24
CA TYR A 445 23.60 -5.18 -9.92
C TYR A 445 24.89 -4.59 -10.49
N GLY A 446 25.97 -5.38 -10.51
CA GLY A 446 27.30 -4.98 -11.01
C GLY A 446 27.23 -4.36 -12.40
N PRO A 447 26.62 -5.01 -13.41
CA PRO A 447 26.44 -4.42 -14.74
C PRO A 447 25.67 -3.10 -14.75
N ALA A 448 24.65 -2.96 -13.90
CA ALA A 448 23.85 -1.74 -13.82
C ALA A 448 24.66 -0.56 -13.25
N VAL A 449 25.44 -0.78 -12.19
CA VAL A 449 26.29 0.28 -11.61
C VAL A 449 27.49 0.61 -12.50
N MET A 450 28.10 -0.39 -13.17
CA MET A 450 29.16 -0.13 -14.17
C MET A 450 28.65 0.75 -15.32
N LYS A 451 27.45 0.46 -15.83
CA LYS A 451 26.82 1.29 -16.86
C LYS A 451 26.60 2.72 -16.36
N ALA A 452 26.20 2.87 -15.10
CA ALA A 452 25.97 4.19 -14.49
C ALA A 452 27.28 4.99 -14.33
N LEU A 453 28.40 4.33 -14.04
CA LEU A 453 29.71 4.94 -13.84
C LEU A 453 30.47 5.23 -15.14
N ARG A 454 29.98 4.80 -16.31
CA ARG A 454 30.67 4.99 -17.61
C ARG A 454 31.08 6.43 -17.90
N HIS A 455 30.35 7.41 -17.37
CA HIS A 455 30.60 8.84 -17.58
C HIS A 455 31.10 9.55 -16.31
N TRP A 456 31.72 8.82 -15.38
CA TRP A 456 32.25 9.38 -14.14
C TRP A 456 33.38 10.39 -14.39
N GLY A 457 34.25 10.14 -15.38
CA GLY A 457 35.39 11.00 -15.70
C GLY A 457 36.55 10.86 -14.70
N PRO A 458 37.52 11.80 -14.71
CA PRO A 458 38.78 11.71 -13.95
C PRO A 458 38.62 12.08 -12.46
N HIS A 459 37.39 12.14 -11.95
CA HIS A 459 37.10 12.61 -10.60
C HIS A 459 37.30 11.52 -9.55
N VAL A 460 37.76 11.90 -8.36
CA VAL A 460 37.90 10.99 -7.22
C VAL A 460 36.54 10.37 -6.89
N LEU A 461 36.43 9.04 -6.97
CA LEU A 461 35.24 8.31 -6.55
C LEU A 461 35.32 8.00 -5.06
N LYS A 462 34.41 8.60 -4.29
CA LYS A 462 34.34 8.40 -2.85
C LYS A 462 33.47 7.19 -2.53
N LEU A 463 34.06 6.21 -1.86
CA LEU A 463 33.38 5.05 -1.29
C LEU A 463 33.24 5.23 0.21
N ALA A 464 32.18 4.69 0.77
CA ALA A 464 32.10 4.53 2.21
C ALA A 464 31.61 3.13 2.58
N LEU A 465 32.19 2.59 3.66
CA LEU A 465 31.86 1.29 4.23
C LEU A 465 31.07 1.49 5.51
N ASP A 466 29.98 0.75 5.63
CA ASP A 466 29.22 0.70 6.87
C ASP A 466 28.41 -0.61 6.98
N THR A 467 27.87 -0.81 8.18
CA THR A 467 27.09 -1.99 8.53
C THR A 467 25.79 -1.58 9.20
N SER A 468 24.74 -2.35 8.96
CA SER A 468 23.45 -2.14 9.63
C SER A 468 22.90 -3.45 10.16
N MET A 469 22.54 -3.45 11.44
CA MET A 469 21.81 -4.57 12.03
C MET A 469 20.37 -4.58 11.52
N LEU A 470 19.95 -5.76 11.08
CA LEU A 470 18.58 -6.08 10.68
C LEU A 470 18.03 -7.14 11.64
N PHE A 471 16.94 -6.80 12.30
CA PHE A 471 16.21 -7.72 13.20
C PHE A 471 17.09 -8.31 14.32
N ASN A 472 18.15 -7.61 14.73
CA ASN A 472 19.14 -8.05 15.73
C ASN A 472 19.76 -9.44 15.45
N THR A 473 19.70 -9.92 14.21
CA THR A 473 20.12 -11.29 13.83
C THR A 473 21.03 -11.29 12.60
N TYR A 474 20.82 -10.33 11.71
CA TYR A 474 21.58 -10.22 10.46
C TYR A 474 22.33 -8.90 10.45
N CYS A 475 23.55 -8.94 9.95
CA CYS A 475 24.35 -7.76 9.66
C CYS A 475 24.40 -7.56 8.14
N MET A 476 23.91 -6.41 7.69
CA MET A 476 24.04 -5.98 6.30
C MET A 476 25.31 -5.15 6.19
N ILE A 477 26.28 -5.65 5.43
CA ILE A 477 27.54 -4.95 5.10
C ILE A 477 27.36 -4.28 3.74
N ARG A 478 27.70 -3.00 3.65
CA ARG A 478 27.54 -2.25 2.40
C ARG A 478 28.72 -1.33 2.13
N ILE A 479 29.26 -1.42 0.92
CA ILE A 479 30.11 -0.39 0.32
C ILE A 479 29.22 0.44 -0.61
N SER A 480 29.21 1.75 -0.42
CA SER A 480 28.38 2.68 -1.20
C SER A 480 29.22 3.77 -1.85
N ILE A 481 28.84 4.17 -3.06
CA ILE A 481 29.33 5.38 -3.73
C ILE A 481 28.64 6.58 -3.08
N LEU A 482 29.42 7.54 -2.59
CA LEU A 482 28.91 8.81 -2.11
C LEU A 482 28.69 9.74 -3.29
N PHE A 483 27.42 10.07 -3.56
CA PHE A 483 27.03 10.86 -4.71
C PHE A 483 25.94 11.87 -4.33
N ARG A 484 26.23 13.17 -4.50
CA ARG A 484 25.27 14.28 -4.30
C ARG A 484 24.51 14.21 -2.96
N GLY A 485 25.23 13.90 -1.87
CA GLY A 485 24.66 13.77 -0.53
C GLY A 485 23.78 12.54 -0.30
N ARG A 486 23.92 11.49 -1.13
CA ARG A 486 23.30 10.18 -0.94
C ARG A 486 24.33 9.06 -1.10
N ALA A 487 24.09 7.94 -0.45
CA ALA A 487 24.87 6.71 -0.61
C ALA A 487 24.17 5.77 -1.60
N VAL A 488 24.72 5.68 -2.81
CA VAL A 488 24.27 4.71 -3.83
C VAL A 488 25.02 3.40 -3.59
N PRO A 489 24.35 2.26 -3.35
CA PRO A 489 25.04 1.00 -3.10
C PRO A 489 25.99 0.65 -4.25
N LEU A 490 27.17 0.11 -3.93
CA LEU A 490 28.10 -0.51 -4.88
C LEU A 490 28.09 -2.02 -4.72
N VAL A 491 28.32 -2.48 -3.49
CA VAL A 491 28.22 -3.89 -3.08
C VAL A 491 27.45 -3.97 -1.78
N THR A 492 26.48 -4.89 -1.70
CA THR A 492 25.77 -5.21 -0.46
C THR A 492 25.83 -6.70 -0.22
N ARG A 493 26.18 -7.09 1.02
CA ARG A 493 26.14 -8.47 1.48
C ARG A 493 25.38 -8.55 2.79
N VAL A 494 24.58 -9.57 2.96
CA VAL A 494 23.91 -9.84 4.25
C VAL A 494 24.54 -11.09 4.84
N ILE A 495 24.89 -11.05 6.12
CA ILE A 495 25.40 -12.22 6.85
C ILE A 495 24.60 -12.41 8.13
N LYS A 496 24.40 -13.66 8.56
CA LYS A 496 23.88 -13.94 9.90
C LYS A 496 24.97 -13.66 10.94
N HIS A 497 24.89 -12.51 11.59
CA HIS A 497 25.90 -12.03 12.54
C HIS A 497 25.22 -11.15 13.59
N ALA A 498 25.58 -11.33 14.87
CA ALA A 498 24.93 -10.66 16.00
C ALA A 498 25.45 -9.24 16.27
N SER A 499 26.49 -8.80 15.55
CA SER A 499 27.15 -7.50 15.73
C SER A 499 27.27 -6.74 14.41
N ALA A 500 27.27 -5.42 14.50
CA ALA A 500 27.61 -4.54 13.38
C ALA A 500 29.12 -4.58 13.05
N GLN A 501 29.98 -4.88 14.03
CA GLN A 501 31.41 -5.04 13.78
C GLN A 501 31.67 -6.35 13.05
N VAL A 502 32.31 -6.27 11.88
CA VAL A 502 32.68 -7.43 11.05
C VAL A 502 34.19 -7.49 10.88
N SER A 503 34.72 -8.70 10.74
CA SER A 503 36.15 -8.94 10.59
C SER A 503 36.66 -8.56 9.20
N THR A 504 37.97 -8.32 9.07
CA THR A 504 38.62 -8.05 7.79
C THR A 504 38.48 -9.24 6.82
N GLU A 505 38.50 -10.48 7.32
CA GLU A 505 38.20 -11.68 6.54
C GLU A 505 36.83 -11.62 5.85
N GLN A 506 35.80 -11.15 6.57
CA GLN A 506 34.44 -10.97 6.03
C GLN A 506 34.35 -9.82 5.02
N LEU A 507 35.18 -8.78 5.17
CA LEU A 507 35.22 -7.61 4.28
C LEU A 507 35.99 -7.88 2.99
N THR A 508 37.01 -8.72 3.03
CA THR A 508 37.89 -9.05 1.90
C THR A 508 37.13 -9.40 0.61
N PRO A 509 36.17 -10.34 0.59
CA PRO A 509 35.43 -10.66 -0.64
C PRO A 509 34.56 -9.50 -1.15
N ILE A 510 34.06 -8.64 -0.24
CA ILE A 510 33.22 -7.49 -0.59
C ILE A 510 34.07 -6.39 -1.24
N ILE A 511 35.27 -6.15 -0.71
CA ILE A 511 36.24 -5.18 -1.25
C ILE A 511 36.79 -5.66 -2.59
N ALA A 512 37.16 -6.94 -2.71
CA ALA A 512 37.62 -7.51 -3.96
C ALA A 512 36.58 -7.37 -5.08
N GLN A 513 35.31 -7.58 -4.73
CA GLN A 513 34.19 -7.40 -5.66
C GLN A 513 33.98 -5.93 -6.05
N ALA A 514 34.03 -5.01 -5.09
CA ALA A 514 33.96 -3.58 -5.37
C ALA A 514 35.10 -3.12 -6.29
N ARG A 515 36.33 -3.61 -6.05
CA ARG A 515 37.49 -3.39 -6.93
C ARG A 515 37.27 -3.90 -8.33
N GLY A 516 36.76 -5.12 -8.49
CA GLY A 516 36.46 -5.68 -9.82
C GLY A 516 35.46 -4.84 -10.60
N ILE A 517 34.38 -4.39 -9.94
CA ILE A 517 33.35 -3.53 -10.56
C ILE A 517 33.94 -2.18 -10.98
N LEU A 518 34.72 -1.54 -10.11
CA LEU A 518 35.30 -0.22 -10.39
C LEU A 518 36.37 -0.28 -11.48
N ALA A 519 37.23 -1.30 -11.45
CA ALA A 519 38.23 -1.52 -12.51
C ALA A 519 37.55 -1.75 -13.87
N ALA A 520 36.49 -2.56 -13.92
CA ALA A 520 35.71 -2.79 -15.14
C ALA A 520 34.95 -1.54 -15.63
N ALA A 521 34.62 -0.62 -14.72
CA ALA A 521 34.05 0.69 -15.06
C ALA A 521 35.11 1.73 -15.48
N GLY A 522 36.41 1.41 -15.43
CA GLY A 522 37.51 2.32 -15.72
C GLY A 522 37.77 3.34 -14.62
N ILE A 523 37.44 3.02 -13.36
CA ILE A 523 37.68 3.87 -12.20
C ILE A 523 38.89 3.34 -11.41
N ASP A 524 39.93 4.16 -11.36
CA ASP A 524 41.19 3.92 -10.64
C ASP A 524 41.38 4.85 -9.45
N ASN A 525 40.88 6.09 -9.54
CA ASN A 525 40.98 7.10 -8.49
C ASN A 525 39.86 6.95 -7.45
N VAL A 526 40.13 6.20 -6.38
CA VAL A 526 39.16 5.87 -5.32
C VAL A 526 39.63 6.37 -3.97
N ARG A 527 38.71 6.98 -3.21
CA ARG A 527 38.90 7.35 -1.80
C ARG A 527 37.88 6.65 -0.92
N PHE A 528 38.34 5.83 0.02
CA PHE A 528 37.53 4.95 0.85
C PHE A 528 37.37 5.49 2.27
N LEU A 529 36.12 5.63 2.74
CA LEU A 529 35.79 6.17 4.06
C LEU A 529 35.21 5.10 4.98
N ALA A 530 35.67 5.02 6.22
CA ALA A 530 35.12 4.09 7.21
C ALA A 530 35.13 4.64 8.64
N ASP A 531 34.21 4.18 9.49
CA ASP A 531 34.14 4.58 10.89
C ASP A 531 35.07 3.74 11.80
N ARG A 532 35.22 4.16 13.06
CA ARG A 532 36.09 3.56 14.09
C ARG A 532 35.86 2.07 14.37
N GLY A 533 34.68 1.55 14.01
CA GLY A 533 34.36 0.13 14.09
C GLY A 533 35.20 -0.75 13.15
N PHE A 534 35.78 -0.15 12.10
CA PHE A 534 36.55 -0.83 11.05
C PHE A 534 38.03 -0.45 11.06
N CYS A 535 38.49 0.29 12.08
CA CYS A 535 39.90 0.65 12.19
C CYS A 535 40.73 -0.58 12.57
N ASP A 536 41.23 -1.26 11.54
CA ASP A 536 42.09 -2.44 11.60
C ASP A 536 43.24 -2.30 10.60
N VAL A 537 44.43 -2.75 11.00
CA VAL A 537 45.66 -2.70 10.18
C VAL A 537 45.51 -3.56 8.93
N GLU A 538 44.88 -4.73 9.05
CA GLU A 538 44.65 -5.63 7.91
C GLU A 538 43.76 -4.99 6.86
N LEU A 539 42.72 -4.26 7.27
CA LEU A 539 41.84 -3.55 6.34
C LEU A 539 42.60 -2.43 5.62
N MET A 540 43.38 -1.64 6.36
CA MET A 540 44.17 -0.55 5.76
C MET A 540 45.17 -1.09 4.74
N ASP A 541 45.84 -2.20 5.05
CA ASP A 541 46.78 -2.86 4.13
C ASP A 541 46.06 -3.37 2.87
N LEU A 542 44.90 -4.03 3.04
CA LEU A 542 44.06 -4.48 1.93
C LEU A 542 43.64 -3.32 1.01
N LEU A 543 43.26 -2.17 1.56
CA LEU A 543 42.89 -0.98 0.78
C LEU A 543 44.09 -0.42 0.02
N SER A 544 45.27 -0.39 0.64
CA SER A 544 46.52 0.00 -0.03
C SER A 544 46.90 -0.96 -1.16
N GLN A 545 46.73 -2.28 -0.98
CA GLN A 545 46.93 -3.27 -2.04
C GLN A 545 45.92 -3.14 -3.19
N CYS A 546 44.75 -2.55 -2.93
CA CYS A 546 43.80 -2.16 -3.97
C CYS A 546 44.21 -0.89 -4.75
N GLY A 547 45.25 -0.18 -4.30
CA GLY A 547 45.63 1.12 -4.82
C GLY A 547 44.66 2.23 -4.43
N TRP A 548 43.87 2.03 -3.37
CA TRP A 548 42.87 3.00 -2.93
C TRP A 548 43.40 3.88 -1.82
N ASN A 549 43.08 5.17 -1.91
CA ASN A 549 43.28 6.08 -0.79
C ASN A 549 42.19 5.86 0.25
N TYR A 550 42.48 6.03 1.53
CA TYR A 550 41.50 5.83 2.59
C TYR A 550 41.55 6.94 3.63
N ILE A 551 40.40 7.18 4.25
CA ILE A 551 40.26 8.00 5.45
C ILE A 551 39.38 7.21 6.43
N ILE A 552 39.98 6.71 7.51
CA ILE A 552 39.30 5.86 8.49
C ILE A 552 39.32 6.55 9.84
N ARG A 553 38.16 6.62 10.52
CA ARG A 553 38.12 7.11 11.90
C ARG A 553 38.80 6.12 12.82
N ILE A 554 39.58 6.61 13.78
CA ILE A 554 40.37 5.76 14.68
C ILE A 554 39.85 5.84 16.12
N LYS A 555 40.20 4.83 16.92
CA LYS A 555 39.88 4.79 18.35
C LYS A 555 40.85 5.68 19.12
N SER A 556 40.36 6.39 20.14
CA SER A 556 41.21 7.22 21.01
C SER A 556 42.26 6.42 21.81
N SER A 557 42.05 5.12 21.96
CA SER A 557 43.01 4.21 22.59
C SER A 557 44.17 3.80 21.69
N LEU A 558 44.13 4.13 20.39
CA LEU A 558 45.16 3.75 19.43
C LEU A 558 46.49 4.44 19.77
N LEU A 559 47.58 3.69 19.73
CA LEU A 559 48.91 4.20 20.07
C LEU A 559 49.60 4.82 18.85
N LEU A 560 50.07 6.06 19.01
CA LEU A 560 50.88 6.79 18.04
C LEU A 560 52.37 6.54 18.28
N CYS A 561 53.09 6.28 17.19
CA CYS A 561 54.53 6.14 17.18
C CYS A 561 55.13 7.06 16.10
N ALA A 562 56.30 7.61 16.38
CA ALA A 562 57.07 8.39 15.42
C ALA A 562 57.58 7.51 14.26
N ALA A 563 58.11 8.13 13.21
CA ALA A 563 58.66 7.43 12.04
C ALA A 563 59.81 6.47 12.40
N ASN A 564 60.65 6.86 13.36
CA ASN A 564 61.73 6.03 13.95
C ASN A 564 61.20 4.93 14.88
N GLY A 565 59.88 4.87 15.08
CA GLY A 565 59.20 3.88 15.87
C GLY A 565 59.23 4.09 17.38
N GLN A 566 59.68 5.26 17.85
CA GLN A 566 59.52 5.71 19.22
C GLN A 566 58.03 5.83 19.55
N ARG A 567 57.63 5.25 20.69
CA ARG A 567 56.28 5.39 21.23
C ARG A 567 56.06 6.83 21.69
N LEU A 568 54.97 7.45 21.26
CA LEU A 568 54.62 8.82 21.64
C LEU A 568 53.53 8.82 22.70
N CYS A 569 52.26 8.76 22.29
CA CYS A 569 51.10 8.79 23.18
C CYS A 569 49.92 8.06 22.52
N LYS A 570 48.81 7.88 23.25
CA LYS A 570 47.55 7.47 22.63
C LYS A 570 46.87 8.65 21.94
N VAL A 571 46.09 8.40 20.90
CA VAL A 571 45.38 9.44 20.14
C VAL A 571 44.52 10.33 21.05
N GLY A 572 43.85 9.75 22.05
CA GLY A 572 43.01 10.49 23.00
C GLY A 572 43.77 11.33 24.02
N GLU A 573 45.08 11.13 24.16
CA GLU A 573 45.94 11.91 25.06
C GLU A 573 46.45 13.21 24.40
N VAL A 574 46.27 13.36 23.07
CA VAL A 574 46.60 14.59 22.36
C VAL A 574 45.62 15.69 22.75
N ALA A 575 46.12 16.70 23.48
CA ALA A 575 45.32 17.84 23.90
C ALA A 575 44.86 18.69 22.70
N LEU A 576 43.53 18.88 22.59
CA LEU A 576 42.87 19.74 21.61
C LEU A 576 41.93 20.73 22.30
N GLN A 577 42.14 22.02 22.05
CA GLN A 577 41.23 23.08 22.41
C GLN A 577 39.96 23.02 21.54
N VAL A 578 38.88 23.63 22.04
CA VAL A 578 37.62 23.72 21.28
C VAL A 578 37.84 24.59 20.05
N GLY A 579 37.53 24.08 18.87
CA GLY A 579 37.81 24.71 17.59
C GLY A 579 39.21 24.44 17.01
N GLU A 580 40.05 23.64 17.68
CA GLU A 580 41.41 23.32 17.23
C GLU A 580 41.46 22.04 16.39
N ALA A 581 42.38 22.01 15.42
CA ALA A 581 42.72 20.83 14.64
C ALA A 581 44.24 20.69 14.47
N LYS A 582 44.74 19.45 14.57
CA LYS A 582 46.16 19.09 14.42
C LYS A 582 46.31 17.99 13.38
N CYS A 583 47.28 18.18 12.50
CA CYS A 583 47.66 17.18 11.51
C CYS A 583 49.06 16.63 11.82
N PHE A 584 49.19 15.31 11.77
CA PHE A 584 50.45 14.59 11.97
C PHE A 584 50.76 13.78 10.71
N HIS A 585 52.02 13.73 10.31
CA HIS A 585 52.43 13.08 9.06
C HIS A 585 53.56 12.09 9.29
N ASN A 586 53.64 11.07 8.43
CA ASN A 586 54.68 10.03 8.49
C ASN A 586 54.71 9.28 9.83
N MET A 587 53.53 8.99 10.37
CA MET A 587 53.35 8.32 11.66
C MET A 587 53.26 6.81 11.49
N ARG A 588 53.51 6.06 12.57
CA ARG A 588 53.25 4.62 12.66
C ARG A 588 52.20 4.32 13.72
N LEU A 589 51.38 3.29 13.48
CA LEU A 589 50.33 2.83 14.38
C LEU A 589 50.75 1.54 15.12
N THR A 590 50.21 1.32 16.33
CA THR A 590 50.30 0.05 17.09
C THR A 590 51.73 -0.42 17.39
N GLY A 591 52.65 0.49 17.72
CA GLY A 591 54.02 0.11 18.13
C GLY A 591 54.91 -0.33 16.97
N GLN A 592 54.92 0.44 15.86
CA GLN A 592 55.68 0.25 14.61
C GLN A 592 55.08 -0.66 13.53
N LYS A 593 53.96 -1.33 13.79
CA LYS A 593 53.45 -2.43 12.94
C LYS A 593 52.73 -2.00 11.65
N TYR A 594 52.43 -0.70 11.47
CA TYR A 594 51.79 -0.20 10.26
C TYR A 594 52.08 1.28 10.02
N GLY A 595 52.39 1.67 8.78
CA GLY A 595 52.74 3.03 8.35
C GLY A 595 53.78 3.06 7.22
N PRO A 596 54.13 4.25 6.69
CA PRO A 596 53.75 5.57 7.17
C PRO A 596 52.27 5.92 6.89
N VAL A 597 51.63 6.59 7.85
CA VAL A 597 50.27 7.15 7.72
C VAL A 597 50.22 8.60 8.20
N HIS A 598 49.13 9.29 7.89
CA HIS A 598 48.87 10.67 8.25
C HIS A 598 47.58 10.77 9.07
N LEU A 599 47.55 11.62 10.09
CA LEU A 599 46.42 11.77 11.00
C LEU A 599 45.89 13.20 11.00
N ALA A 600 44.57 13.34 10.99
CA ALA A 600 43.90 14.60 11.34
C ALA A 600 43.06 14.39 12.61
N LEU A 601 43.35 15.18 13.63
CA LEU A 601 42.63 15.22 14.89
C LEU A 601 42.00 16.59 15.03
N ALA A 602 40.70 16.67 15.34
CA ALA A 602 39.99 17.93 15.48
C ALA A 602 38.93 17.88 16.57
N ARG A 603 38.70 19.02 17.22
CA ARG A 603 37.64 19.22 18.19
C ARG A 603 36.74 20.37 17.73
N PRO A 604 35.56 20.11 17.16
CA PRO A 604 34.67 21.15 16.66
C PRO A 604 34.20 22.11 17.76
N ALA A 605 33.93 23.38 17.43
CA ALA A 605 33.33 24.36 18.35
C ALA A 605 31.91 23.99 18.77
N HIS A 606 31.20 23.25 17.91
CA HIS A 606 29.83 22.80 18.13
C HIS A 606 29.78 21.27 18.05
N GLY A 607 29.84 20.59 19.21
CA GLY A 607 29.78 19.13 19.30
C GLY A 607 30.57 18.60 20.49
N GLN A 608 30.16 17.45 21.05
CA GLN A 608 30.87 16.81 22.17
C GLN A 608 32.00 15.87 21.70
N ASP A 609 31.95 15.39 20.45
CA ASP A 609 32.84 14.35 19.96
C ASP A 609 34.06 14.92 19.21
N THR A 610 35.25 14.44 19.58
CA THR A 610 36.48 14.67 18.81
C THR A 610 36.48 13.84 17.51
N TRP A 611 36.92 14.46 16.42
CA TRP A 611 37.13 13.82 15.13
C TRP A 611 38.59 13.37 15.07
N GLN A 612 38.81 12.09 14.78
CA GLN A 612 40.14 11.48 14.80
C GLN A 612 40.20 10.52 13.62
N VAL A 613 40.91 10.88 12.56
CA VAL A 613 40.98 10.08 11.33
C VAL A 613 42.43 9.80 10.94
N VAL A 614 42.65 8.66 10.29
CA VAL A 614 43.91 8.26 9.67
C VAL A 614 43.74 8.14 8.16
N SER A 615 44.77 8.50 7.42
CA SER A 615 44.83 8.49 5.96
C SER A 615 46.18 7.97 5.48
N ASN A 616 46.21 7.32 4.32
CA ASN A 616 47.46 7.01 3.59
C ASN A 616 47.97 8.20 2.76
N GLU A 617 47.17 9.25 2.59
CA GLU A 617 47.56 10.53 2.00
C GLU A 617 47.78 11.60 3.08
N PRO A 618 48.65 12.60 2.84
CA PRO A 618 48.82 13.75 3.74
C PRO A 618 47.49 14.39 4.12
N THR A 619 47.29 14.59 5.43
CA THR A 619 46.04 15.11 5.97
C THR A 619 46.02 16.64 6.08
N SER A 620 44.85 17.22 5.89
CA SER A 620 44.56 18.66 6.08
C SER A 620 43.15 18.82 6.66
N LEU A 621 42.65 20.04 6.85
CA LEU A 621 41.22 20.21 7.18
C LEU A 621 40.29 19.71 6.07
N GLU A 622 40.71 19.76 4.80
CA GLU A 622 39.94 19.18 3.69
C GLU A 622 39.72 17.68 3.90
N THR A 623 40.68 16.97 4.52
CA THR A 623 40.50 15.56 4.90
C THR A 623 39.29 15.37 5.84
N LEU A 624 39.08 16.29 6.78
CA LEU A 624 37.95 16.22 7.70
C LEU A 624 36.63 16.57 6.99
N GLU A 625 36.66 17.52 6.06
CA GLU A 625 35.50 17.83 5.21
C GLU A 625 35.10 16.61 4.37
N VAL A 626 36.06 15.98 3.67
CA VAL A 626 35.82 14.76 2.89
C VAL A 626 35.32 13.63 3.79
N TYR A 627 35.87 13.48 4.99
CA TYR A 627 35.38 12.48 5.95
C TYR A 627 33.93 12.76 6.40
N SER A 628 33.52 14.03 6.49
CA SER A 628 32.14 14.39 6.84
C SER A 628 31.13 13.88 5.82
N GLU A 629 31.51 13.70 4.55
CA GLU A 629 30.64 13.13 3.53
C GLU A 629 30.23 11.68 3.82
N ARG A 630 30.97 10.96 4.68
CA ARG A 630 30.62 9.61 5.14
C ARG A 630 29.23 9.55 5.78
N PHE A 631 28.76 10.65 6.41
CA PHE A 631 27.40 10.73 6.98
C PHE A 631 26.30 10.51 5.92
N GLY A 632 26.60 10.65 4.63
CA GLY A 632 25.69 10.28 3.54
C GLY A 632 25.27 8.81 3.54
N ILE A 633 26.05 7.90 4.15
CA ILE A 633 25.65 6.50 4.35
C ILE A 633 24.53 6.35 5.38
N GLU A 634 24.58 7.08 6.49
CA GLU A 634 23.54 7.02 7.51
C GLU A 634 22.19 7.44 6.91
N GLU A 635 22.21 8.46 6.04
CA GLU A 635 21.06 8.86 5.22
C GLU A 635 20.60 7.74 4.26
N GLY A 636 21.52 6.96 3.69
CA GLY A 636 21.21 5.79 2.86
C GLY A 636 20.52 4.67 3.64
N PHE A 637 21.00 4.33 4.83
CA PHE A 637 20.32 3.35 5.70
C PHE A 637 19.00 3.89 6.24
N LEU A 638 18.90 5.20 6.51
CA LEU A 638 17.63 5.83 6.82
C LEU A 638 16.64 5.69 5.66
N ASP A 639 17.06 5.93 4.41
CA ASP A 639 16.23 5.75 3.22
C ASP A 639 15.75 4.29 3.09
N ASP A 640 16.61 3.30 3.30
CA ASP A 640 16.21 1.88 3.31
C ASP A 640 15.20 1.55 4.41
N LYS A 641 15.40 2.11 5.61
CA LYS A 641 14.55 1.90 6.79
C LYS A 641 13.39 2.90 6.81
N SER A 642 13.28 3.74 7.83
CA SER A 642 12.09 4.58 8.07
C SER A 642 11.93 5.77 7.12
N GLY A 643 12.97 6.14 6.39
CA GLY A 643 13.06 7.34 5.55
C GLY A 643 12.34 7.21 4.21
N LEU A 644 12.38 6.03 3.58
CA LEU A 644 11.67 5.80 2.33
C LEU A 644 11.09 4.39 2.18
N PHE A 645 11.89 3.33 2.27
CA PHE A 645 11.50 2.00 1.82
C PHE A 645 11.00 1.06 2.92
N GLN A 646 11.13 1.37 4.20
CA GLN A 646 10.60 0.57 5.32
C GLN A 646 11.08 -0.90 5.30
N LEU A 647 12.37 -1.13 5.04
CA LEU A 647 13.00 -2.47 4.94
C LEU A 647 12.65 -3.40 6.11
N GLU A 648 12.58 -2.88 7.33
CA GLU A 648 12.27 -3.68 8.52
C GLU A 648 10.81 -4.16 8.58
N GLU A 649 9.89 -3.54 7.82
CA GLU A 649 8.51 -4.03 7.66
C GLU A 649 8.42 -5.27 6.75
N SER A 650 9.51 -5.68 6.07
CA SER A 650 9.52 -6.85 5.19
C SER A 650 9.28 -8.17 5.93
N MET A 651 9.66 -8.24 7.21
CA MET A 651 9.61 -9.44 8.05
C MET A 651 10.35 -10.67 7.49
N LEU A 652 11.24 -10.50 6.51
CA LEU A 652 12.08 -11.59 5.99
C LEU A 652 13.15 -11.96 7.03
N ARG A 653 13.33 -13.26 7.26
CA ARG A 653 14.25 -13.83 8.27
C ARG A 653 15.14 -14.90 7.64
N ASP A 654 15.81 -14.54 6.55
CA ASP A 654 16.75 -15.40 5.83
C ASP A 654 17.81 -14.54 5.15
N GLU A 655 19.07 -14.95 5.25
CA GLU A 655 20.24 -14.21 4.72
C GLU A 655 20.14 -14.00 3.21
N GLY A 656 19.89 -15.07 2.45
CA GLY A 656 19.83 -15.01 0.99
C GLY A 656 18.62 -14.23 0.48
N LYS A 657 17.46 -14.34 1.16
CA LYS A 657 16.28 -13.52 0.82
C LYS A 657 16.52 -12.05 1.10
N LEU A 658 17.16 -11.72 2.22
CA LEU A 658 17.47 -10.33 2.58
C LEU A 658 18.47 -9.71 1.61
N GLU A 659 19.49 -10.46 1.18
CA GLU A 659 20.44 -10.00 0.17
C GLU A 659 19.75 -9.74 -1.18
N ARG A 660 18.89 -10.65 -1.63
CA ARG A 660 18.07 -10.46 -2.85
C ARG A 660 17.06 -9.33 -2.72
N LEU A 661 16.54 -9.05 -1.53
CA LEU A 661 15.72 -7.85 -1.30
C LEU A 661 16.59 -6.60 -1.40
N CYS A 662 17.79 -6.60 -0.81
CA CYS A 662 18.74 -5.48 -0.91
C CYS A 662 19.17 -5.19 -2.36
N LEU A 663 19.23 -6.20 -3.23
CA LEU A 663 19.38 -5.98 -4.68
C LEU A 663 18.25 -5.09 -5.25
N ILE A 664 16.99 -5.37 -4.90
CA ILE A 664 15.84 -4.57 -5.35
C ILE A 664 15.93 -3.13 -4.84
N LEU A 665 16.33 -2.94 -3.57
CA LEU A 665 16.56 -1.60 -3.01
C LEU A 665 17.71 -0.88 -3.72
N SER A 666 18.81 -1.58 -4.01
CA SER A 666 19.99 -1.01 -4.68
C SER A 666 19.66 -0.51 -6.08
N LEU A 667 18.92 -1.32 -6.87
CA LEU A 667 18.42 -0.92 -8.19
C LEU A 667 17.49 0.30 -8.10
N ALA A 668 16.55 0.30 -7.16
CA ALA A 668 15.65 1.44 -6.97
C ALA A 668 16.40 2.71 -6.58
N THR A 669 17.36 2.63 -5.67
CA THR A 669 18.20 3.76 -5.24
C THR A 669 19.02 4.30 -6.41
N LEU A 670 19.68 3.44 -7.18
CA LEU A 670 20.45 3.85 -8.37
C LEU A 670 19.56 4.60 -9.37
N PHE A 671 18.40 4.04 -9.71
CA PHE A 671 17.47 4.65 -10.67
C PHE A 671 16.92 5.99 -10.19
N LEU A 672 16.54 6.09 -8.92
CA LEU A 672 16.01 7.32 -8.34
C LEU A 672 17.08 8.42 -8.25
N VAL A 673 18.31 8.07 -7.86
CA VAL A 673 19.40 9.05 -7.77
C VAL A 673 19.80 9.53 -9.17
N SER A 674 19.94 8.63 -10.15
CA SER A 674 20.23 9.02 -11.54
C SER A 674 19.14 9.91 -12.15
N GLU A 675 17.86 9.58 -11.96
CA GLU A 675 16.76 10.44 -12.45
C GLU A 675 16.73 11.79 -11.75
N GLY A 676 17.05 11.82 -10.46
CA GLY A 676 17.18 13.06 -9.69
C GLY A 676 18.29 13.95 -10.22
N ASP A 677 19.46 13.38 -10.49
CA ASP A 677 20.63 14.08 -11.01
C ASP A 677 20.35 14.66 -12.41
N ALA A 678 19.78 13.85 -13.30
CA ALA A 678 19.35 14.29 -14.62
C ALA A 678 18.31 15.41 -14.55
N CYS A 679 17.34 15.32 -13.62
CA CYS A 679 16.33 16.36 -13.41
C CYS A 679 16.96 17.70 -12.98
N VAL A 680 17.96 17.67 -12.11
CA VAL A 680 18.66 18.88 -11.66
C VAL A 680 19.54 19.44 -12.78
N ALA A 681 20.33 18.60 -13.45
CA ALA A 681 21.22 19.00 -14.54
C ALA A 681 20.46 19.66 -15.71
N GLN A 682 19.22 19.22 -15.98
CA GLN A 682 18.34 19.81 -17.00
C GLN A 682 17.63 21.09 -16.54
N GLY A 683 17.88 21.59 -15.32
CA GLY A 683 17.19 22.76 -14.78
C GLY A 683 15.74 22.51 -14.35
N HIS A 684 15.32 21.25 -14.30
CA HIS A 684 13.93 20.85 -14.00
C HIS A 684 13.61 20.70 -12.51
N ARG A 685 14.57 20.98 -11.61
CA ARG A 685 14.37 20.85 -10.15
C ARG A 685 13.11 21.55 -9.64
N ARG A 686 12.82 22.76 -10.11
CA ARG A 686 11.65 23.56 -9.69
C ARG A 686 10.32 22.92 -10.07
N LEU A 687 10.30 21.99 -11.02
CA LEU A 687 9.09 21.28 -11.40
C LEU A 687 8.66 20.25 -10.34
N VAL A 688 9.58 19.77 -9.52
CA VAL A 688 9.39 18.60 -8.63
C VAL A 688 9.75 18.86 -7.16
N ASP A 689 10.40 19.99 -6.88
CA ASP A 689 10.78 20.45 -5.54
C ASP A 689 10.23 21.87 -5.29
N PRO A 690 9.04 22.01 -4.67
CA PRO A 690 8.40 23.30 -4.44
C PRO A 690 9.15 24.17 -3.42
N HIS A 691 10.09 23.59 -2.66
CA HIS A 691 10.87 24.31 -1.64
C HIS A 691 12.37 24.23 -1.96
N TRP A 692 12.73 24.53 -3.21
CA TRP A 692 14.08 24.34 -3.77
C TRP A 692 15.21 25.04 -3.00
N GLU A 693 14.95 26.15 -2.29
CA GLU A 693 15.94 26.83 -1.42
C GLU A 693 16.35 25.99 -0.20
N ARG A 694 15.42 25.25 0.40
CA ARG A 694 15.72 24.27 1.47
C ARG A 694 16.07 22.90 0.90
N GLY A 695 15.49 22.62 -0.27
CA GLY A 695 15.58 21.46 -1.15
C GLY A 695 15.39 20.08 -0.53
N ILE A 696 15.07 19.10 -1.37
CA ILE A 696 15.02 17.67 -1.01
C ILE A 696 16.22 16.93 -1.63
N SER A 697 16.49 15.70 -1.16
CA SER A 697 17.60 14.89 -1.69
C SER A 697 17.38 14.47 -3.14
N PHE A 698 18.47 14.23 -3.88
CA PHE A 698 18.42 13.75 -5.26
C PHE A 698 17.56 12.50 -5.44
N LEU A 699 17.60 11.58 -4.48
CA LEU A 699 16.72 10.41 -4.45
C LEU A 699 15.22 10.79 -4.42
N LYS A 700 14.85 11.77 -3.59
CA LYS A 700 13.46 12.29 -3.50
C LYS A 700 13.07 13.14 -4.70
N ILE A 701 14.02 13.88 -5.28
CA ILE A 701 13.84 14.61 -6.56
C ILE A 701 13.50 13.60 -7.65
N GLY A 702 14.30 12.55 -7.82
CA GLY A 702 14.04 11.50 -8.80
C GLY A 702 12.70 10.81 -8.59
N MET A 703 12.33 10.51 -7.33
CA MET A 703 11.01 9.95 -7.01
C MET A 703 9.85 10.87 -7.46
N ASN A 704 9.97 12.17 -7.19
CA ASN A 704 8.94 13.14 -7.59
C ASN A 704 8.93 13.33 -9.11
N ARG A 705 10.11 13.30 -9.75
CA ARG A 705 10.25 13.39 -11.20
C ARG A 705 9.64 12.18 -11.91
N ILE A 706 9.89 10.96 -11.44
CA ILE A 706 9.27 9.74 -11.97
C ILE A 706 7.74 9.86 -11.88
N LYS A 707 7.18 10.26 -10.73
CA LYS A 707 5.72 10.43 -10.58
C LYS A 707 5.15 11.49 -11.51
N GLN A 708 5.84 12.62 -11.65
CA GLN A 708 5.42 13.68 -12.56
C GLN A 708 5.46 13.21 -14.02
N ALA A 709 6.60 12.67 -14.46
CA ALA A 709 6.80 12.19 -15.82
C ALA A 709 5.76 11.13 -16.20
N LEU A 710 5.51 10.15 -15.32
CA LEU A 710 4.52 9.12 -15.57
C LEU A 710 3.10 9.70 -15.63
N SER A 711 2.77 10.69 -14.79
CA SER A 711 1.50 11.44 -14.86
C SER A 711 1.34 12.28 -16.13
N TRP A 712 2.44 12.64 -16.78
CA TRP A 712 2.48 13.36 -18.07
C TRP A 712 2.65 12.43 -19.27
N GLY A 713 2.79 11.12 -19.05
CA GLY A 713 3.05 10.13 -20.09
C GLY A 713 4.44 10.23 -20.73
N GLU A 714 5.37 10.86 -20.04
CA GLU A 714 6.76 10.92 -20.45
C GLU A 714 7.49 9.62 -20.10
N GLN A 715 8.51 9.30 -20.91
CA GLN A 715 9.45 8.25 -20.56
C GLN A 715 10.32 8.66 -19.37
N VAL A 716 10.44 7.76 -18.41
CA VAL A 716 11.34 7.86 -17.24
C VAL A 716 12.56 6.96 -17.43
N LEU A 717 13.65 7.24 -16.71
CA LEU A 717 14.88 6.45 -16.72
C LEU A 717 15.46 6.28 -18.13
N LYS A 718 15.44 7.34 -18.94
CA LYS A 718 16.02 7.31 -20.31
C LYS A 718 17.50 6.93 -20.27
N GLN A 719 18.20 7.39 -19.25
CA GLN A 719 19.58 7.06 -18.96
C GLN A 719 19.74 6.82 -17.46
N VAL A 720 20.58 5.85 -17.11
CA VAL A 720 21.03 5.63 -15.73
C VAL A 720 22.51 5.96 -15.74
N ALA A 721 22.87 7.08 -15.12
CA ALA A 721 24.21 7.63 -15.08
C ALA A 721 24.49 8.28 -13.72
N LEU A 722 25.75 8.22 -13.30
CA LEU A 722 26.31 8.98 -12.19
C LEU A 722 27.48 9.76 -12.78
N ILE A 723 27.28 11.07 -12.98
CA ILE A 723 28.27 11.94 -13.63
C ILE A 723 29.13 12.58 -12.55
N GLY A 724 30.44 12.34 -12.60
CA GLY A 724 31.37 12.90 -11.63
C GLY A 724 31.47 14.43 -11.70
N GLY A 725 32.24 15.01 -10.78
CA GLY A 725 32.46 16.45 -10.71
C GLY A 725 31.55 17.16 -9.70
N PRO A 726 31.55 18.51 -9.67
CA PRO A 726 30.84 19.30 -8.66
C PRO A 726 29.31 19.20 -8.76
N ASP A 727 28.61 19.45 -7.65
CA ASP A 727 27.15 19.37 -7.59
C ASP A 727 26.53 20.44 -8.52
N PRO A 728 25.67 20.07 -9.50
CA PRO A 728 25.08 21.02 -10.42
C PRO A 728 24.13 22.02 -9.74
N ALA A 729 23.59 21.69 -8.55
CA ALA A 729 22.80 22.61 -7.74
C ALA A 729 22.87 22.21 -6.26
N PRO A 730 23.97 22.54 -5.56
CA PRO A 730 24.12 22.20 -4.15
C PRO A 730 22.97 22.78 -3.33
N LEU A 731 22.47 22.02 -2.36
CA LEU A 731 21.47 22.51 -1.41
C LEU A 731 22.00 23.74 -0.68
N GLY A 732 21.18 24.79 -0.53
CA GLY A 732 21.58 25.98 0.23
C GLY A 732 21.96 25.63 1.67
N HIS A 733 22.97 26.32 2.20
CA HIS A 733 23.66 26.10 3.49
C HIS A 733 22.77 25.71 4.70
N ARG A 734 21.47 26.08 4.71
CA ARG A 734 20.55 25.87 5.83
C ARG A 734 20.08 24.42 6.08
N LYS A 735 20.33 23.47 5.17
CA LYS A 735 20.03 22.03 5.38
C LYS A 735 21.25 21.14 5.52
N GLN A 736 22.46 21.65 5.35
CA GLN A 736 23.61 21.03 6.01
C GLN A 736 23.35 21.21 7.51
N LYS A 737 22.88 20.15 8.16
CA LYS A 737 22.71 20.14 9.63
C LYS A 737 24.05 20.19 10.36
N ASN A 738 25.16 20.10 9.62
CA ASN A 738 26.48 20.48 10.09
C ASN A 738 26.76 21.87 9.54
N PRO A 739 27.24 22.83 10.37
CA PRO A 739 27.92 24.00 9.84
C PRO A 739 29.03 23.52 8.91
N ASP A 740 29.47 24.39 8.00
CA ASP A 740 30.74 24.16 7.32
C ASP A 740 31.77 23.75 8.39
N PRO A 741 32.48 22.61 8.25
CA PRO A 741 33.50 22.23 9.21
C PRO A 741 34.42 23.41 9.52
N PHE A 742 34.75 24.24 8.53
CA PHE A 742 35.56 25.44 8.68
C PHE A 742 34.92 26.53 9.57
N ASP A 743 33.60 26.68 9.57
CA ASP A 743 32.87 27.60 10.47
C ASP A 743 32.92 27.14 11.94
N CYS A 744 33.20 25.85 12.19
CA CYS A 744 33.31 25.27 13.53
C CYS A 744 34.71 25.33 14.13
N PHE A 745 35.72 25.77 13.39
CA PHE A 745 37.10 25.78 13.86
C PHE A 745 37.61 27.24 13.93
N ASN A 746 37.85 27.74 15.15
CA ASN A 746 38.62 28.98 15.31
C ASN A 746 40.08 28.65 15.01
N CYS A 747 40.51 28.96 13.78
CA CYS A 747 41.79 28.58 13.18
C CYS A 747 43.03 28.85 14.06
N VAL A 748 43.42 27.87 14.89
CA VAL A 748 44.80 27.66 15.31
C VAL A 748 45.28 26.38 14.65
N TRP A 749 46.14 26.54 13.65
CA TRP A 749 46.69 25.43 12.87
C TRP A 749 48.14 25.21 13.24
N VAL A 750 48.45 24.02 13.74
CA VAL A 750 49.83 23.59 13.95
C VAL A 750 50.11 22.41 13.05
N LEU A 751 50.88 22.64 11.98
CA LEU A 751 51.44 21.59 11.17
C LEU A 751 52.62 20.98 11.95
N ILE A 752 52.42 19.80 12.52
CA ILE A 752 53.45 19.12 13.30
C ILE A 752 54.13 18.12 12.37
N SER A 753 55.16 18.59 11.65
CA SER A 753 55.97 17.79 10.72
C SER A 753 57.01 16.88 11.43
N ALA A 754 57.13 17.00 12.75
CA ALA A 754 58.09 16.27 13.57
C ALA A 754 57.40 15.77 14.86
N PRO A 755 57.73 14.57 15.38
CA PRO A 755 57.03 14.01 16.54
C PRO A 755 57.05 14.99 17.73
N PRO A 756 55.97 15.08 18.52
CA PRO A 756 55.97 15.90 19.73
C PRO A 756 57.14 15.47 20.62
N SER A 757 58.00 16.42 20.96
CA SER A 757 59.13 16.26 21.88
C SER A 757 58.68 15.86 23.27
#